data_AF-A0A3A0D2Y1-F1
#
_entry.id   AF-A0A3A0D2Y1-F1
#
_cell.length_a   1.000
_cell.length_b   1.000
_cell.length_c   1.000
_cell.angle_alpha   90.00
_cell.angle_beta   90.00
_cell.angle_gamma   90.00
#
_symmetry.space_group_name_H-M   'P 1'
#
loop_
_entity.id
_entity.type
_entity.pdbx_description
1 polymer ?
#
loop_
_entity_poly.entity_id
_entity_poly.type
_entity_poly.pdbx_seq_one_letter_code
_entity_poly.pdbx_strand_id
1 'polypeptide(L)'
;MRKLILLLLLAGRFPPDAQAQNSELGLPFIRNYSPKEYRADIQNWAIVQDDRGVMYFGNNLGVLEYDGVAWRLLRLPNKSYVRSLAKDANGRVYVGGVGDFGYLASNSIHGSAFVSLLPHVPAAERGFADVWGIYATASGVYFRTASHLFRWSEDSRQIKFWKAATSFHGSFEVNETLYLRQWEIGLLKLEADSLVQMPGGAQFADERVYVMLPFPGDDQKILVGTRTQGMFIFDGVSFRPFKTAADEFVKANLLYQPGALLQNGGMVLGTLLGGAVILDKEGRLLQKIDMTAGLLDNSVLCVYPDRAGALWLGLGNGIARVETGATLTLYDARRGLSGNVYRIHRHQGILYAAGNVGVFYLDAPTSAFKPVSGIANLSLGFLSAGEQLLAATVDGVYRIQQERAFPVRLSAQKDFESNVLCRSRIDSTRVFVGLFNGLASLRFSQGHWLEEGKLPNLQEEVRTIVSLENGGLWLGTSAQGVLRVTFDYNASEQLFVHSARVQRFGTAHGLPEGGAAVWEVAGTPYFVSPNGVFRFDAQNNRFIADSTFQIVSSLGSVDAFTLRQDNRDRVWVCFGREPAMGTPRPDGSYQWLQAPFVRFADEVIQTIYPENDGVVWFGSAYGAIRYDSRQPPDYAENYTTLIRRVIVGRDSVVYVGGHETQNRQPLAASITYNDNAVRFEFAAPTFAQEERNQYQTILENFEQAWAPWSAEHVKEYTNLPPGEYRFRVKAKNSHGHESAAAEFAFAVLPPWYRTWWAYAGYALLLGMLIFAADRLQRRRLLRKERARAHLREVELRAESAEALAKAESERKKNIELLSEMGKQITASLDSDIIFHKLYEHVNQLADATIFGVGIYHPEQRQIEYRLALAKGKRYAPYTRDTRNKNQFPVWCIEHRQPVFINDVQQEYQRYIAEFKDPQRVLEDGSRPETPQSLIYLPLISQERVLGIITIQSFQKNAYTPFHLNLMQNLAAYTSIALDNADAYRRLDATLQHLKATQQQLVTQEKLASLGALTAGIAHEIKNPLNFVNNFASLLVELAEELRDELAPEQHALSAEKRAALDEILTSVQQNSQKIVEHGKRADSIVRSMLQLSRGKAGEREPADINALLDEALNLTYHGLRARDTSFNIRIEKQYDDAIGKIEVVPQDLQRVFLNLINNGCYAVHQKKLTGAGNFSPTISLQTRLLGDHVEIRIRDNGNGIPPDIREKIFNPFFTTKPAGQGTGLGLSISHDIIVQEHRGEIKVETEEGKFTEFVVRLPKNG
;
A
#
# COMPACT_ATOMS: atom_id res chain seq x y z
N MET A 1 11.45 53.59 59.02
CA MET A 1 10.99 52.20 59.17
C MET A 1 9.75 51.82 58.34
N ARG A 2 8.72 52.67 58.18
CA ARG A 2 7.51 52.32 57.39
C ARG A 2 7.72 52.17 55.87
N LYS A 3 8.74 52.77 55.26
CA LYS A 3 9.07 52.59 53.83
C LYS A 3 9.89 51.32 53.52
N LEU A 4 10.56 50.73 54.50
CA LEU A 4 11.38 49.51 54.30
C LEU A 4 10.53 48.23 54.39
N ILE A 5 9.45 48.26 55.20
CA ILE A 5 8.49 47.16 55.32
C ILE A 5 7.56 47.07 54.10
N LEU A 6 7.28 48.19 53.42
CA LEU A 6 6.46 48.20 52.21
C LEU A 6 7.20 47.64 50.98
N LEU A 7 8.54 47.80 50.91
CA LEU A 7 9.37 47.24 49.84
C LEU A 7 9.63 45.74 50.00
N LEU A 8 9.66 45.22 51.24
CA LEU A 8 9.78 43.79 51.51
C LEU A 8 8.46 43.01 51.33
N LEU A 9 7.30 43.69 51.39
CA LEU A 9 5.98 43.08 51.11
C LEU A 9 5.61 43.09 49.61
N LEU A 10 6.30 43.87 48.77
CA LEU A 10 6.10 43.92 47.32
C LEU A 10 7.08 43.03 46.53
N ALA A 11 8.13 42.51 47.16
CA ALA A 11 9.09 41.57 46.56
C ALA A 11 8.70 40.08 46.71
N GLY A 12 7.54 39.79 47.32
CA GLY A 12 7.12 38.43 47.71
C GLY A 12 5.88 37.88 47.02
N ARG A 13 5.50 38.40 45.84
CA ARG A 13 4.44 37.84 44.99
C ARG A 13 4.82 37.97 43.51
N PHE A 14 5.81 37.20 43.08
CA PHE A 14 5.78 36.72 41.71
C PHE A 14 4.58 35.77 41.58
N PRO A 15 3.78 35.82 40.50
CA PRO A 15 2.74 34.81 40.29
C PRO A 15 3.42 33.43 40.29
N PRO A 16 2.96 32.45 41.10
CA PRO A 16 3.44 31.07 41.01
C PRO A 16 3.24 30.45 39.62
N ASP A 17 2.34 31.04 38.82
CA ASP A 17 1.79 30.42 37.61
C ASP A 17 2.79 30.29 36.46
N ALA A 18 3.79 31.19 36.36
CA ALA A 18 4.77 31.12 35.27
C ALA A 18 5.80 29.98 35.47
N GLN A 19 6.05 29.56 36.72
CA GLN A 19 6.98 28.49 37.04
C GLN A 19 6.30 27.11 36.98
N ALA A 20 5.00 27.05 37.24
CA ALA A 20 4.18 25.83 37.15
C ALA A 20 3.85 25.41 35.70
N GLN A 21 3.81 26.35 34.74
CA GLN A 21 3.43 26.03 33.36
C GLN A 21 4.47 25.24 32.55
N ASN A 22 5.77 25.38 32.85
CA ASN A 22 6.81 24.57 32.19
C ASN A 22 6.93 23.16 32.79
N SER A 23 6.36 22.89 33.98
CA SER A 23 6.39 21.57 34.61
C SER A 23 5.28 20.62 34.14
N GLU A 24 4.44 21.03 33.19
CA GLU A 24 3.33 20.23 32.65
C GLU A 24 3.53 19.88 31.16
N LEU A 25 4.76 19.91 30.67
CA LEU A 25 5.11 19.47 29.32
C LEU A 25 5.07 17.94 29.24
N GLY A 26 4.23 17.42 28.34
CA GLY A 26 4.12 15.99 28.08
C GLY A 26 5.27 15.44 27.23
N LEU A 27 5.07 14.24 26.71
CA LEU A 27 5.98 13.62 25.75
C LEU A 27 5.90 14.32 24.38
N PRO A 28 7.04 14.51 23.69
CA PRO A 28 7.02 15.02 22.34
C PRO A 28 6.58 13.91 21.37
N PHE A 29 6.14 14.30 20.17
CA PHE A 29 5.96 13.33 19.09
C PHE A 29 7.33 12.90 18.55
N ILE A 30 7.57 11.59 18.57
CA ILE A 30 8.84 10.98 18.12
C ILE A 30 8.53 10.00 16.98
N ARG A 31 9.14 10.20 15.83
CA ARG A 31 9.20 9.22 14.73
C ARG A 31 10.57 8.55 14.74
N ASN A 32 10.60 7.25 15.00
CA ASN A 32 11.83 6.46 14.97
C ASN A 32 11.99 5.71 13.66
N TYR A 33 13.16 5.83 13.04
CA TYR A 33 13.56 5.06 11.86
C TYR A 33 14.52 3.96 12.29
N SER A 34 14.07 2.72 12.17
CA SER A 34 14.87 1.55 12.57
C SER A 34 15.90 1.18 11.48
N PRO A 35 16.98 0.48 11.83
CA PRO A 35 17.96 -0.02 10.85
C PRO A 35 17.37 -0.91 9.75
N LYS A 36 16.26 -1.59 10.05
CA LYS A 36 15.51 -2.40 9.07
C LYS A 36 14.84 -1.53 8.01
N GLU A 37 14.42 -0.32 8.36
CA GLU A 37 13.72 0.61 7.48
C GLU A 37 14.67 1.20 6.44
N TYR A 38 15.79 1.76 6.89
CA TYR A 38 16.80 2.35 5.99
C TYR A 38 17.82 1.34 5.44
N ARG A 39 17.76 0.07 5.87
CA ARG A 39 18.57 -1.06 5.39
C ARG A 39 20.09 -0.82 5.45
N ALA A 40 20.57 -0.23 6.53
CA ALA A 40 22.01 -0.04 6.78
C ALA A 40 22.37 -0.36 8.25
N ASP A 41 23.58 0.00 8.68
CA ASP A 41 24.07 -0.31 10.02
C ASP A 41 23.37 0.52 11.10
N ILE A 42 23.39 0.06 12.34
CA ILE A 42 22.59 0.63 13.43
C ILE A 42 23.05 2.02 13.88
N GLN A 43 24.34 2.36 13.72
CA GLN A 43 24.93 3.58 14.28
C GLN A 43 24.93 4.74 13.28
N ASN A 44 24.48 5.92 13.73
CA ASN A 44 24.40 7.14 12.92
C ASN A 44 25.14 8.30 13.60
N TRP A 45 26.23 8.76 12.99
CA TRP A 45 27.26 9.62 13.60
C TRP A 45 27.15 11.10 13.29
N ALA A 46 26.52 11.45 12.17
CA ALA A 46 26.41 12.83 11.71
C ALA A 46 25.13 13.01 10.92
N ILE A 47 24.58 14.23 10.95
CA ILE A 47 23.36 14.60 10.23
C ILE A 47 23.58 15.95 9.57
N VAL A 48 23.12 16.10 8.33
CA VAL A 48 23.04 17.40 7.67
C VAL A 48 21.83 17.43 6.74
N GLN A 49 21.24 18.61 6.54
CA GLN A 49 20.15 18.83 5.60
C GLN A 49 20.62 19.70 4.44
N ASP A 50 20.35 19.29 3.20
CA ASP A 50 20.64 20.10 2.02
C ASP A 50 19.61 21.21 1.78
N ASP A 51 19.86 22.08 0.80
CA ASP A 51 18.97 23.21 0.48
C ASP A 51 17.62 22.76 -0.12
N ARG A 52 17.56 21.54 -0.68
CA ARG A 52 16.33 20.95 -1.20
C ARG A 52 15.46 20.42 -0.06
N GLY A 53 16.05 20.06 1.07
CA GLY A 53 15.41 19.50 2.26
C GLY A 53 15.74 18.05 2.55
N VAL A 54 16.53 17.43 1.68
CA VAL A 54 16.92 16.04 1.81
C VAL A 54 17.86 15.91 3.00
N MET A 55 17.60 14.90 3.83
CA MET A 55 18.39 14.61 5.02
C MET A 55 19.51 13.63 4.67
N TYR A 56 20.71 13.89 5.18
CA TYR A 56 21.88 13.05 5.02
C TYR A 56 22.39 12.58 6.37
N PHE A 57 22.70 11.29 6.49
CA PHE A 57 23.17 10.67 7.73
C PHE A 57 24.49 9.93 7.51
N GLY A 58 25.48 10.20 8.36
CA GLY A 58 26.75 9.47 8.38
C GLY A 58 26.56 8.14 9.09
N ASN A 59 26.73 7.03 8.38
CA ASN A 59 26.48 5.67 8.86
C ASN A 59 27.75 4.81 8.70
N ASN A 60 27.82 3.70 9.45
CA ASN A 60 28.93 2.75 9.31
C ASN A 60 28.98 2.05 7.93
N LEU A 61 27.95 2.13 7.09
CA LEU A 61 28.02 1.60 5.71
C LEU A 61 28.26 2.66 4.63
N GLY A 62 28.20 3.96 4.97
CA GLY A 62 28.28 5.06 4.01
C GLY A 62 27.41 6.25 4.43
N VAL A 63 27.02 7.06 3.46
CA VAL A 63 26.07 8.15 3.67
C VAL A 63 24.66 7.67 3.33
N LEU A 64 23.72 7.78 4.26
CA LEU A 64 22.29 7.60 3.99
C LEU A 64 21.69 8.92 3.52
N GLU A 65 20.87 8.86 2.50
CA GLU A 65 20.08 9.97 1.97
C GLU A 65 18.59 9.64 2.16
N TYR A 66 17.82 10.59 2.68
CA TYR A 66 16.38 10.44 2.92
C TYR A 66 15.61 11.68 2.45
N ASP A 67 14.63 11.47 1.58
CA ASP A 67 13.84 12.52 0.94
C ASP A 67 12.39 12.60 1.43
N GLY A 68 12.07 11.90 2.52
CA GLY A 68 10.72 11.79 3.10
C GLY A 68 9.94 10.57 2.61
N VAL A 69 10.42 9.90 1.55
CA VAL A 69 9.76 8.72 0.98
C VAL A 69 10.71 7.52 0.97
N ALA A 70 11.93 7.70 0.47
CA ALA A 70 12.86 6.60 0.23
C ALA A 70 14.22 6.85 0.88
N TRP A 71 14.79 5.76 1.41
CA TRP A 71 16.17 5.72 1.91
C TRP A 71 17.11 5.23 0.82
N ARG A 72 18.24 5.93 0.65
CA ARG A 72 19.28 5.56 -0.29
C ARG A 72 20.65 5.55 0.38
N LEU A 73 21.39 4.46 0.21
CA LEU A 73 22.76 4.31 0.74
C LEU A 73 23.80 4.66 -0.34
N LEU A 74 24.67 5.62 -0.04
CA LEU A 74 25.81 6.04 -0.84
C LEU A 74 27.10 5.53 -0.18
N ARG A 75 27.73 4.51 -0.76
CA ARG A 75 28.96 3.92 -0.19
C ARG A 75 30.18 4.71 -0.64
N LEU A 76 31.14 4.91 0.27
CA LEU A 76 32.46 5.43 -0.08
C LEU A 76 33.23 4.38 -0.89
N PRO A 77 34.16 4.78 -1.79
CA PRO A 77 34.97 3.85 -2.59
C PRO A 77 35.75 2.85 -1.74
N ASN A 78 36.27 3.30 -0.60
CA ASN A 78 36.98 2.46 0.36
C ASN A 78 36.06 1.64 1.27
N LYS A 79 34.73 1.76 1.12
CA LYS A 79 33.68 1.12 1.94
C LYS A 79 33.84 1.36 3.44
N SER A 80 34.42 2.50 3.81
CA SER A 80 34.64 2.88 5.21
C SER A 80 33.42 3.49 5.88
N TYR A 81 33.52 3.69 7.20
CA TYR A 81 32.51 4.33 8.02
C TYR A 81 32.50 5.84 7.76
N VAL A 82 31.32 6.44 7.78
CA VAL A 82 31.18 7.91 7.73
C VAL A 82 30.98 8.44 9.13
N ARG A 83 31.88 9.32 9.56
CA ARG A 83 31.92 9.87 10.92
C ARG A 83 31.43 11.30 11.02
N SER A 84 31.57 12.07 9.94
CA SER A 84 31.23 13.48 9.93
C SER A 84 30.69 13.91 8.57
N LEU A 85 29.78 14.88 8.62
CA LEU A 85 29.13 15.51 7.46
C LEU A 85 29.09 17.02 7.72
N ALA A 86 29.20 17.82 6.66
CA ALA A 86 28.93 19.25 6.70
C ALA A 86 28.40 19.73 5.34
N LYS A 87 27.70 20.85 5.32
CA LYS A 87 27.23 21.51 4.10
C LYS A 87 27.87 22.88 4.00
N ASP A 88 28.30 23.28 2.80
CA ASP A 88 28.74 24.65 2.55
C ASP A 88 27.58 25.59 2.14
N ALA A 89 27.89 26.88 1.98
CA ALA A 89 26.93 27.89 1.57
C ALA A 89 26.35 27.69 0.15
N ASN A 90 27.00 26.86 -0.68
CA ASN A 90 26.52 26.52 -2.03
C ASN A 90 25.69 25.24 -2.04
N GLY A 91 25.38 24.67 -0.86
CA GLY A 91 24.58 23.47 -0.72
C GLY A 91 25.35 22.17 -0.93
N ARG A 92 26.68 22.19 -1.10
CA ARG A 92 27.46 20.96 -1.31
C ARG A 92 27.69 20.25 0.02
N VAL A 93 27.45 18.93 0.03
CA VAL A 93 27.66 18.07 1.20
C VAL A 93 29.07 17.47 1.19
N TYR A 94 29.85 17.75 2.23
CA TYR A 94 31.16 17.17 2.51
C TYR A 94 31.04 15.96 3.42
N VAL A 95 31.91 14.98 3.20
CA VAL A 95 31.86 13.67 3.85
C VAL A 95 33.24 13.31 4.38
N GLY A 96 33.29 12.92 5.65
CA GLY A 96 34.49 12.51 6.36
C GLY A 96 34.33 11.08 6.83
N GLY A 97 35.20 10.20 6.35
CA GLY A 97 35.20 8.79 6.69
C GLY A 97 36.46 8.33 7.40
N VAL A 98 36.70 7.02 7.40
CA VAL A 98 37.95 6.44 7.89
C VAL A 98 38.97 6.39 6.76
N GLY A 99 40.07 7.12 6.93
CA GLY A 99 41.18 7.19 5.97
C GLY A 99 40.87 7.94 4.67
N ASP A 100 39.71 8.61 4.57
CA ASP A 100 39.32 9.38 3.39
C ASP A 100 38.37 10.52 3.77
N PHE A 101 38.39 11.61 2.99
CA PHE A 101 37.43 12.70 3.07
C PHE A 101 37.24 13.35 1.70
N GLY A 102 36.08 13.98 1.51
CA GLY A 102 35.70 14.52 0.22
C GLY A 102 34.33 15.16 0.24
N TYR A 103 33.64 15.12 -0.89
CA TYR A 103 32.30 15.68 -1.04
C TYR A 103 31.42 14.85 -1.96
N LEU A 104 30.11 15.04 -1.86
CA LEU A 104 29.13 14.45 -2.77
C LEU A 104 28.98 15.34 -4.00
N ALA A 105 29.20 14.76 -5.17
CA ALA A 105 28.96 15.38 -6.47
C ALA A 105 27.87 14.63 -7.23
N SER A 106 27.08 15.33 -8.04
CA SER A 106 26.08 14.67 -8.89
C SER A 106 26.74 14.05 -10.12
N ASN A 107 26.52 12.75 -10.32
CA ASN A 107 26.85 12.06 -11.55
C ASN A 107 25.58 11.88 -12.39
N SER A 108 25.62 12.27 -13.65
CA SER A 108 24.47 12.37 -14.57
C SER A 108 23.68 11.07 -14.75
N ILE A 109 24.28 9.90 -14.47
CA ILE A 109 23.64 8.59 -14.70
C ILE A 109 23.44 7.80 -13.38
N HIS A 110 24.24 8.10 -12.35
CA HIS A 110 24.24 7.32 -11.10
C HIS A 110 23.81 8.11 -9.86
N GLY A 111 23.39 9.38 -10.00
CA GLY A 111 23.02 10.24 -8.87
C GLY A 111 24.25 10.75 -8.09
N SER A 112 24.06 11.12 -6.82
CA SER A 112 25.15 11.60 -5.95
C SER A 112 26.22 10.52 -5.75
N ALA A 113 27.49 10.86 -5.98
CA ALA A 113 28.64 10.01 -5.79
C ALA A 113 29.71 10.75 -4.96
N PHE A 114 30.45 10.00 -4.14
CA PHE A 114 31.54 10.55 -3.34
C PHE A 114 32.78 10.81 -4.20
N VAL A 115 33.31 12.03 -4.11
CA VAL A 115 34.55 12.47 -4.73
C VAL A 115 35.59 12.65 -3.63
N SER A 116 36.63 11.80 -3.64
CA SER A 116 37.73 11.86 -2.67
C SER A 116 38.65 13.05 -2.93
N LEU A 117 39.01 13.77 -1.86
CA LEU A 117 40.02 14.83 -1.88
C LEU A 117 41.41 14.31 -1.49
N LEU A 118 41.54 13.03 -1.15
CA LEU A 118 42.82 12.40 -0.79
C LEU A 118 43.93 12.56 -1.85
N PRO A 119 43.65 12.60 -3.17
CA PRO A 119 44.68 12.89 -4.18
C PRO A 119 45.36 14.25 -4.01
N HIS A 120 44.68 15.23 -3.42
CA HIS A 120 45.22 16.57 -3.13
C HIS A 120 46.03 16.64 -1.82
N VAL A 121 46.01 15.58 -1.00
CA VAL A 121 46.82 15.48 0.22
C VAL A 121 48.20 14.93 -0.14
N PRO A 122 49.31 15.53 0.34
CA PRO A 122 50.65 14.97 0.16
C PRO A 122 50.75 13.54 0.68
N ALA A 123 51.41 12.64 -0.06
CA ALA A 123 51.43 11.20 0.24
C ALA A 123 51.91 10.87 1.67
N ALA A 124 52.88 11.63 2.20
CA ALA A 124 53.40 11.47 3.56
C ALA A 124 52.36 11.77 4.67
N GLU A 125 51.33 12.54 4.35
CA GLU A 125 50.33 13.03 5.31
C GLU A 125 48.98 12.29 5.19
N ARG A 126 48.90 11.25 4.35
CA ARG A 126 47.69 10.44 4.16
C ARG A 126 47.45 9.40 5.27
N GLY A 127 48.39 9.26 6.21
CA GLY A 127 48.33 8.31 7.32
C GLY A 127 47.45 8.77 8.49
N PHE A 128 46.13 8.92 8.26
CA PHE A 128 45.17 9.25 9.31
C PHE A 128 43.99 8.25 9.33
N ALA A 129 43.31 8.13 10.48
CA ALA A 129 42.16 7.24 10.68
C ALA A 129 40.85 8.01 10.46
N ASP A 130 40.03 8.17 11.51
CA ASP A 130 38.74 8.84 11.43
C ASP A 130 38.85 10.36 11.21
N VAL A 131 38.00 10.87 10.32
CA VAL A 131 37.69 12.30 10.18
C VAL A 131 36.48 12.61 11.05
N TRP A 132 36.73 13.12 12.25
CA TRP A 132 35.72 13.30 13.31
C TRP A 132 34.92 14.60 13.23
N GLY A 133 35.36 15.58 12.43
CA GLY A 133 34.64 16.84 12.29
C GLY A 133 34.93 17.53 10.95
N ILE A 134 33.89 18.19 10.40
CA ILE A 134 33.98 18.98 9.19
C ILE A 134 33.30 20.32 9.44
N TYR A 135 33.93 21.41 8.99
CA TYR A 135 33.40 22.76 9.15
C TYR A 135 33.60 23.52 7.85
N ALA A 136 32.50 23.89 7.20
CA ALA A 136 32.54 24.74 6.02
C ALA A 136 32.44 26.21 6.46
N THR A 137 33.48 26.99 6.18
CA THR A 137 33.57 28.42 6.53
C THR A 137 33.81 29.24 5.27
N ALA A 138 33.69 30.56 5.37
CA ALA A 138 34.07 31.46 4.27
C ALA A 138 35.56 31.29 3.83
N SER A 139 36.43 30.83 4.73
CA SER A 139 37.87 30.62 4.44
C SER A 139 38.20 29.28 3.79
N GLY A 140 37.22 28.40 3.64
CA GLY A 140 37.37 27.03 3.13
C GLY A 140 36.76 25.98 4.07
N VAL A 141 36.95 24.71 3.69
CA VAL A 141 36.37 23.56 4.40
C VAL A 141 37.43 22.83 5.20
N TYR A 142 37.23 22.74 6.50
CA TYR A 142 38.16 22.11 7.43
C TYR A 142 37.75 20.67 7.70
N PHE A 143 38.72 19.75 7.69
CA PHE A 143 38.54 18.34 8.06
C PHE A 143 39.46 18.00 9.23
N ARG A 144 38.89 17.60 10.35
CA ARG A 144 39.64 17.32 11.57
C ARG A 144 39.76 15.83 11.82
N THR A 145 40.99 15.36 11.98
CA THR A 145 41.34 14.02 12.47
C THR A 145 42.00 14.14 13.86
N ALA A 146 42.38 13.01 14.48
CA ALA A 146 43.12 13.06 15.74
C ALA A 146 44.54 13.64 15.57
N SER A 147 45.18 13.45 14.41
CA SER A 147 46.58 13.85 14.18
C SER A 147 46.73 15.12 13.34
N HIS A 148 45.72 15.46 12.53
CA HIS A 148 45.78 16.54 11.56
C HIS A 148 44.50 17.37 11.53
N LEU A 149 44.67 18.65 11.21
CA LEU A 149 43.62 19.49 10.67
C LEU A 149 43.95 19.76 9.20
N PHE A 150 43.04 19.47 8.29
CA PHE A 150 43.16 19.81 6.86
C PHE A 150 42.21 20.96 6.53
N ARG A 151 42.58 21.82 5.58
CA ARG A 151 41.72 22.84 4.98
C ARG A 151 41.75 22.70 3.47
N TRP A 152 40.58 22.47 2.89
CA TRP A 152 40.32 22.53 1.45
C TRP A 152 39.88 23.94 1.06
N SER A 153 40.53 24.50 0.04
CA SER A 153 40.11 25.75 -0.60
C SER A 153 39.59 25.45 -2.00
N GLU A 154 38.32 25.76 -2.25
CA GLU A 154 37.69 25.53 -3.55
C GLU A 154 38.35 26.38 -4.65
N ASP A 155 38.72 27.62 -4.34
CA ASP A 155 39.34 28.57 -5.28
C ASP A 155 40.71 28.11 -5.75
N SER A 156 41.56 27.68 -4.82
CA SER A 156 42.93 27.24 -5.14
C SER A 156 43.02 25.76 -5.51
N ARG A 157 41.99 24.96 -5.18
CA ARG A 157 41.98 23.50 -5.27
C ARG A 157 43.17 22.84 -4.56
N GLN A 158 43.62 23.44 -3.47
CA GLN A 158 44.74 22.97 -2.65
C GLN A 158 44.30 22.61 -1.23
N ILE A 159 45.05 21.69 -0.63
CA ILE A 159 44.90 21.33 0.79
C ILE A 159 46.05 21.94 1.58
N LYS A 160 45.71 22.72 2.61
CA LYS A 160 46.62 23.10 3.69
C LYS A 160 46.40 22.18 4.89
N PHE A 161 47.42 21.93 5.70
CA PHE A 161 47.28 21.10 6.90
C PHE A 161 48.11 21.59 8.08
N TRP A 162 47.69 21.21 9.29
CA TRP A 162 48.38 21.43 10.56
C TRP A 162 48.48 20.12 11.31
N LYS A 163 49.66 19.84 11.89
CA LYS A 163 49.89 18.64 12.72
C LYS A 163 49.59 18.93 14.18
N ALA A 164 48.94 17.98 14.84
CA ALA A 164 48.78 17.99 16.28
C ALA A 164 50.15 17.82 16.97
N ALA A 165 50.47 18.66 17.96
CA ALA A 165 51.60 18.42 18.86
C ALA A 165 51.43 17.13 19.69
N THR A 166 50.19 16.84 20.11
CA THR A 166 49.81 15.61 20.83
C THR A 166 48.70 14.88 20.05
N SER A 167 47.44 15.20 20.32
CA SER A 167 46.27 14.66 19.62
C SER A 167 45.06 15.58 19.80
N PHE A 168 44.36 15.87 18.71
CA PHE A 168 43.11 16.62 18.72
C PHE A 168 41.95 15.76 19.24
N HIS A 169 41.08 16.36 20.06
CA HIS A 169 39.90 15.72 20.63
C HIS A 169 38.60 16.27 20.04
N GLY A 170 38.23 17.50 20.40
CA GLY A 170 36.99 18.16 20.00
C GLY A 170 37.31 19.32 19.07
N SER A 171 36.37 19.63 18.17
CA SER A 171 36.47 20.75 17.25
C SER A 171 35.11 21.41 17.13
N PHE A 172 35.09 22.72 16.93
CA PHE A 172 33.88 23.51 16.93
C PHE A 172 34.06 24.73 16.04
N GLU A 173 33.00 25.13 15.36
CA GLU A 173 32.92 26.41 14.66
C GLU A 173 31.92 27.27 15.41
N VAL A 174 32.35 28.48 15.79
CA VAL A 174 31.49 29.49 16.40
C VAL A 174 31.85 30.83 15.77
N ASN A 175 30.86 31.48 15.15
CA ASN A 175 31.00 32.77 14.48
C ASN A 175 32.15 32.80 13.44
N GLU A 176 32.17 31.84 12.52
CA GLU A 176 33.19 31.63 11.47
C GLU A 176 34.61 31.34 12.00
N THR A 177 34.76 31.16 13.30
CA THR A 177 36.05 30.87 13.95
C THR A 177 36.12 29.42 14.37
N LEU A 178 37.20 28.74 13.98
CA LEU A 178 37.43 27.34 14.33
C LEU A 178 38.18 27.23 15.67
N TYR A 179 37.59 26.47 16.58
CA TYR A 179 38.14 26.12 17.89
C TYR A 179 38.46 24.63 17.93
N LEU A 180 39.59 24.29 18.55
CA LEU A 180 40.08 22.92 18.66
C LEU A 180 40.52 22.64 20.08
N ARG A 181 40.24 21.45 20.58
CA ARG A 181 40.75 20.96 21.85
C ARG A 181 41.88 19.97 21.58
N GLN A 182 43.02 20.16 22.21
CA GLN A 182 44.18 19.27 22.12
C GLN A 182 44.54 18.72 23.51
N TRP A 183 44.84 17.42 23.60
CA TRP A 183 45.31 16.81 24.86
C TRP A 183 46.59 17.49 25.37
N GLU A 184 46.74 17.63 26.69
CA GLU A 184 47.89 18.27 27.36
C GLU A 184 48.06 19.79 27.11
N ILE A 185 47.34 20.36 26.14
CA ILE A 185 47.39 21.80 25.81
C ILE A 185 46.08 22.51 26.16
N GLY A 186 44.93 21.90 25.93
CA GLY A 186 43.61 22.48 26.22
C GLY A 186 42.93 23.07 24.99
N LEU A 187 42.17 24.16 25.16
CA LEU A 187 41.42 24.81 24.07
C LEU A 187 42.28 25.81 23.28
N LEU A 188 42.24 25.70 21.97
CA LEU A 188 42.90 26.54 20.99
C LEU A 188 41.88 27.14 20.02
N LYS A 189 42.23 28.28 19.43
CA LYS A 189 41.53 28.93 18.33
C LYS A 189 42.45 29.07 17.13
N LEU A 190 41.91 28.94 15.92
CA LEU A 190 42.64 29.19 14.69
C LEU A 190 42.59 30.68 14.36
N GLU A 191 43.74 31.36 14.45
CA GLU A 191 43.88 32.78 14.13
C GLU A 191 45.04 32.98 13.14
N ALA A 192 44.76 33.67 12.03
CA ALA A 192 45.75 33.96 10.98
C ALA A 192 46.60 32.73 10.58
N ASP A 193 45.93 31.60 10.33
CA ASP A 193 46.54 30.31 9.99
C ASP A 193 47.46 29.69 11.07
N SER A 194 47.36 30.15 12.32
CA SER A 194 48.09 29.62 13.48
C SER A 194 47.13 29.14 14.56
N LEU A 195 47.46 28.04 15.24
CA LEU A 195 46.70 27.54 16.38
C LEU A 195 47.20 28.21 17.66
N VAL A 196 46.38 29.08 18.23
CA VAL A 196 46.71 29.87 19.43
C VAL A 196 45.87 29.38 20.61
N GLN A 197 46.52 29.10 21.75
CA GLN A 197 45.81 28.71 22.96
C GLN A 197 44.89 29.84 23.44
N MET A 198 43.65 29.51 23.79
CA MET A 198 42.69 30.50 24.29
C MET A 198 43.08 30.98 25.70
N PRO A 199 42.79 32.24 26.07
CA PRO A 199 42.92 32.71 27.44
C PRO A 199 42.16 31.80 28.42
N GLY A 200 42.87 31.20 29.38
CA GLY A 200 42.30 30.23 30.32
C GLY A 200 41.97 28.86 29.73
N GLY A 201 42.25 28.61 28.43
CA GLY A 201 41.95 27.36 27.74
C GLY A 201 42.77 26.16 28.22
N ALA A 202 43.91 26.40 28.88
CA ALA A 202 44.77 25.37 29.46
C ALA A 202 44.06 24.48 30.50
N GLN A 203 43.02 25.00 31.16
CA GLN A 203 42.25 24.23 32.15
C GLN A 203 41.56 22.99 31.55
N PHE A 204 41.38 22.96 30.22
CA PHE A 204 40.75 21.85 29.50
C PHE A 204 41.74 20.85 28.90
N ALA A 205 43.02 20.88 29.31
CA ALA A 205 44.07 20.00 28.80
C ALA A 205 43.74 18.51 29.00
N ASP A 206 43.20 18.17 30.17
CA ASP A 206 42.82 16.79 30.55
C ASP A 206 41.30 16.55 30.55
N GLU A 207 40.50 17.59 30.25
CA GLU A 207 39.04 17.53 30.24
C GLU A 207 38.51 17.36 28.82
N ARG A 208 37.46 16.57 28.63
CA ARG A 208 36.83 16.40 27.31
C ARG A 208 35.78 17.48 27.09
N VAL A 209 36.01 18.30 26.08
CA VAL A 209 35.05 19.32 25.62
C VAL A 209 34.25 18.74 24.47
N TYR A 210 32.92 18.78 24.58
CA TYR A 210 32.00 18.24 23.58
C TYR A 210 30.99 19.25 23.06
N VAL A 211 30.77 20.36 23.77
CA VAL A 211 29.86 21.42 23.32
C VAL A 211 30.61 22.72 23.29
N MET A 212 30.48 23.45 22.20
CA MET A 212 30.91 24.83 22.09
C MET A 212 29.94 25.54 21.15
N LEU A 213 29.15 26.48 21.67
CA LEU A 213 28.06 27.15 20.95
C LEU A 213 28.05 28.64 21.29
N PRO A 214 27.55 29.52 20.40
CA PRO A 214 27.26 30.89 20.79
C PRO A 214 26.24 30.90 21.94
N PHE A 215 26.43 31.79 22.91
CA PHE A 215 25.54 31.87 24.06
C PHE A 215 24.20 32.49 23.64
N PRO A 216 23.05 31.87 23.99
CA PRO A 216 21.75 32.39 23.59
C PRO A 216 21.51 33.85 24.04
N GLY A 217 21.34 34.75 23.07
CA GLY A 217 21.09 36.17 23.30
C GLY A 217 22.33 37.05 23.47
N ASP A 218 23.54 36.49 23.37
CA ASP A 218 24.79 37.25 23.38
C ASP A 218 25.88 36.50 22.59
N ASP A 219 25.96 36.77 21.28
CA ASP A 219 26.85 36.07 20.34
C ASP A 219 28.35 36.31 20.63
N GLN A 220 28.69 37.26 21.50
CA GLN A 220 30.08 37.49 21.94
C GLN A 220 30.52 36.49 23.01
N LYS A 221 29.57 35.81 23.65
CA LYS A 221 29.85 34.77 24.64
C LYS A 221 29.75 33.40 24.01
N ILE A 222 30.56 32.48 24.51
CA ILE A 222 30.58 31.08 24.04
C ILE A 222 30.23 30.18 25.21
N LEU A 223 29.21 29.35 25.05
CA LEU A 223 28.91 28.25 25.95
C LEU A 223 29.87 27.10 25.68
N VAL A 224 30.47 26.54 26.73
CA VAL A 224 31.36 25.38 26.66
C VAL A 224 30.85 24.27 27.57
N GLY A 225 30.55 23.11 27.02
CA GLY A 225 30.12 21.93 27.75
C GLY A 225 31.20 20.86 27.81
N THR A 226 31.50 20.41 29.03
CA THR A 226 32.51 19.39 29.31
C THR A 226 31.89 18.08 29.77
N ARG A 227 32.65 16.98 29.69
CA ARG A 227 32.16 15.66 30.11
C ARG A 227 32.00 15.58 31.63
N THR A 228 32.98 16.06 32.40
CA THR A 228 32.99 15.82 33.87
C THR A 228 32.82 17.08 34.71
N GLN A 229 33.19 18.27 34.20
CA GLN A 229 33.19 19.51 34.99
C GLN A 229 31.89 20.30 34.89
N GLY A 230 31.04 20.02 33.88
CA GLY A 230 29.78 20.74 33.63
C GLY A 230 29.91 21.80 32.54
N MET A 231 29.09 22.84 32.62
CA MET A 231 29.02 23.91 31.61
C MET A 231 29.73 25.19 32.07
N PHE A 232 30.29 25.91 31.11
CA PHE A 232 31.02 27.16 31.30
C PHE A 232 30.58 28.19 30.26
N ILE A 233 30.69 29.47 30.59
CA ILE A 233 30.56 30.58 29.65
C ILE A 233 31.93 31.24 29.51
N PHE A 234 32.37 31.41 28.28
CA PHE A 234 33.54 32.19 27.91
C PHE A 234 33.13 33.59 27.50
N ASP A 235 33.71 34.61 28.14
CA ASP A 235 33.41 36.04 27.90
C ASP A 235 34.45 36.75 27.01
N GLY A 236 35.28 35.99 26.29
CA GLY A 236 36.41 36.50 25.51
C GLY A 236 37.72 36.56 26.29
N VAL A 237 37.66 36.56 27.62
CA VAL A 237 38.84 36.69 28.50
C VAL A 237 38.99 35.50 29.44
N SER A 238 37.88 34.99 29.98
CA SER A 238 37.86 33.97 31.03
C SER A 238 36.69 33.00 30.89
N PHE A 239 36.85 31.80 31.44
CA PHE A 239 35.77 30.82 31.55
C PHE A 239 35.15 30.88 32.94
N ARG A 240 33.82 31.01 33.01
CA ARG A 240 33.05 31.04 34.26
C ARG A 240 32.07 29.87 34.29
N PRO A 241 31.95 29.12 35.40
CA PRO A 241 30.96 28.06 35.52
C PRO A 241 29.54 28.59 35.28
N PHE A 242 28.77 27.88 34.47
CA PHE A 242 27.35 28.13 34.21
C PHE A 242 26.55 26.95 34.74
N LYS A 243 26.04 27.10 35.97
CA LYS A 243 25.32 26.02 36.65
C LYS A 243 23.93 25.84 36.04
N THR A 244 23.64 24.65 35.55
CA THR A 244 22.34 24.31 34.94
C THR A 244 21.61 23.23 35.73
N ALA A 245 20.30 23.12 35.52
CA ALA A 245 19.50 22.02 36.08
C ALA A 245 19.89 20.65 35.50
N ALA A 246 20.60 20.62 34.38
CA ALA A 246 21.05 19.38 33.73
C ALA A 246 22.49 18.97 34.08
N ASP A 247 23.24 19.75 34.88
CA ASP A 247 24.65 19.46 35.17
C ASP A 247 24.85 18.05 35.76
N GLU A 248 24.02 17.65 36.73
CA GLU A 248 24.08 16.31 37.31
C GLU A 248 23.73 15.23 36.27
N PHE A 249 22.70 15.50 35.46
CA PHE A 249 22.27 14.59 34.41
C PHE A 249 23.36 14.36 33.35
N VAL A 250 23.98 15.42 32.82
CA VAL A 250 25.00 15.30 31.75
C VAL A 250 26.29 14.67 32.26
N LYS A 251 26.65 14.89 33.54
CA LYS A 251 27.79 14.22 34.20
C LYS A 251 27.52 12.72 34.37
N ALA A 252 26.36 12.35 34.90
CA ALA A 252 25.99 10.96 35.11
C ALA A 252 25.82 10.18 33.79
N ASN A 253 25.34 10.84 32.73
CA ASN A 253 24.98 10.19 31.46
C ASN A 253 26.02 10.39 30.34
N LEU A 254 27.14 11.04 30.64
CA LEU A 254 28.25 11.29 29.73
C LEU A 254 27.85 12.14 28.51
N LEU A 255 28.01 13.46 28.58
CA LEU A 255 27.87 14.41 27.44
C LEU A 255 28.79 14.10 26.25
N TYR A 256 28.28 13.83 25.04
CA TYR A 256 29.08 13.25 23.93
C TYR A 256 29.29 14.08 22.68
N GLN A 257 28.39 14.98 22.29
CA GLN A 257 28.44 15.66 20.98
C GLN A 257 28.04 17.14 21.11
N PRO A 258 28.35 18.00 20.12
CA PRO A 258 28.01 19.40 20.20
C PRO A 258 26.50 19.48 20.31
N GLY A 259 26.05 20.12 21.37
CA GLY A 259 24.66 20.51 21.48
C GLY A 259 24.27 21.34 20.28
N ALA A 260 22.98 21.55 20.08
CA ALA A 260 22.50 22.46 19.06
C ALA A 260 21.64 23.55 19.69
N LEU A 261 21.65 24.72 19.07
CA LEU A 261 20.68 25.76 19.37
C LEU A 261 19.39 25.48 18.60
N LEU A 262 18.27 25.58 19.30
CA LEU A 262 16.94 25.55 18.71
C LEU A 262 16.57 26.95 18.23
N GLN A 263 15.65 27.04 17.27
CA GLN A 263 15.18 28.32 16.71
C GLN A 263 14.59 29.28 17.78
N ASN A 264 14.06 28.74 18.87
CA ASN A 264 13.53 29.51 20.00
C ASN A 264 14.60 29.97 21.02
N GLY A 265 15.88 29.74 20.74
CA GLY A 265 17.00 30.05 21.64
C GLY A 265 17.25 29.01 22.74
N GLY A 266 16.49 27.91 22.76
CA GLY A 266 16.77 26.76 23.61
C GLY A 266 18.01 25.98 23.17
N MET A 267 18.52 25.13 24.04
CA MET A 267 19.72 24.32 23.80
C MET A 267 19.41 22.84 23.96
N VAL A 268 19.92 22.01 23.04
CA VAL A 268 19.82 20.55 23.11
C VAL A 268 21.16 19.97 23.48
N LEU A 269 21.21 19.05 24.45
CA LEU A 269 22.43 18.33 24.83
C LEU A 269 22.20 16.81 24.70
N GLY A 270 23.02 16.14 23.89
CA GLY A 270 23.00 14.69 23.71
C GLY A 270 24.00 13.96 24.63
N THR A 271 23.59 12.82 25.18
CA THR A 271 24.40 12.00 26.09
C THR A 271 24.53 10.57 25.58
N LEU A 272 25.53 9.82 26.06
CA LEU A 272 25.70 8.41 25.67
C LEU A 272 24.76 7.45 26.39
N LEU A 273 24.32 7.77 27.61
CA LEU A 273 23.61 6.81 28.45
C LEU A 273 22.18 7.22 28.78
N GLY A 274 21.83 8.49 28.61
CA GLY A 274 20.58 9.05 29.14
C GLY A 274 19.65 9.68 28.10
N GLY A 275 19.96 9.58 26.81
CA GLY A 275 19.22 10.26 25.74
C GLY A 275 19.68 11.71 25.56
N ALA A 276 18.72 12.60 25.24
CA ALA A 276 18.93 14.03 25.06
C ALA A 276 18.11 14.85 26.06
N VAL A 277 18.58 16.05 26.39
CA VAL A 277 17.84 17.04 27.19
C VAL A 277 17.74 18.36 26.45
N ILE A 278 16.61 19.04 26.64
CA ILE A 278 16.34 20.37 26.12
C ILE A 278 16.33 21.36 27.28
N LEU A 279 17.12 22.42 27.16
CA LEU A 279 17.22 23.53 28.10
C LEU A 279 16.71 24.82 27.47
N ASP A 280 16.21 25.74 28.29
CA ASP A 280 16.06 27.13 27.86
C ASP A 280 17.37 27.93 27.95
N LYS A 281 17.32 29.19 27.51
CA LYS A 281 18.47 30.11 27.54
C LYS A 281 19.00 30.40 28.96
N GLU A 282 18.18 30.20 30.00
CA GLU A 282 18.57 30.33 31.40
C GLU A 282 19.18 29.05 31.99
N GLY A 283 19.21 27.94 31.24
CA GLY A 283 19.74 26.65 31.70
C GLY A 283 18.76 25.83 32.54
N ARG A 284 17.45 26.13 32.47
CA ARG A 284 16.38 25.32 33.09
C ARG A 284 16.04 24.15 32.18
N LEU A 285 15.79 22.98 32.78
CA LEU A 285 15.39 21.78 32.05
C LEU A 285 13.94 21.91 31.57
N LEU A 286 13.75 21.88 30.25
CA LEU A 286 12.43 21.90 29.62
C LEU A 286 11.91 20.49 29.35
N GLN A 287 12.77 19.61 28.84
CA GLN A 287 12.36 18.27 28.43
C GLN A 287 13.52 17.29 28.46
N LYS A 288 13.20 16.03 28.79
CA LYS A 288 14.10 14.88 28.67
C LYS A 288 13.55 13.93 27.61
N ILE A 289 14.40 13.53 26.67
CA ILE A 289 14.08 12.67 25.54
C ILE A 289 14.96 11.42 25.66
N ASP A 290 14.38 10.33 26.15
CA ASP A 290 15.03 9.04 26.36
C ASP A 290 14.12 7.90 25.84
N MET A 291 14.51 6.64 26.09
CA MET A 291 13.69 5.48 25.73
C MET A 291 12.31 5.47 26.41
N THR A 292 12.18 6.05 27.61
CA THR A 292 10.88 6.19 28.30
C THR A 292 10.00 7.24 27.60
N ALA A 293 10.61 8.26 26.99
CA ALA A 293 9.91 9.21 26.13
C ALA A 293 9.58 8.65 24.74
N GLY A 294 10.22 7.55 24.33
CA GLY A 294 9.93 6.83 23.09
C GLY A 294 11.10 6.70 22.11
N LEU A 295 12.35 7.05 22.48
CA LEU A 295 13.51 6.76 21.63
C LEU A 295 13.77 5.25 21.51
N LEU A 296 14.41 4.83 20.41
CA LEU A 296 14.90 3.45 20.25
C LEU A 296 16.11 3.12 21.13
N ASP A 297 16.94 4.12 21.44
CA ASP A 297 18.20 3.98 22.18
C ASP A 297 18.51 5.30 22.89
N ASN A 298 19.11 5.21 24.08
CA ASN A 298 19.57 6.37 24.85
C ASN A 298 20.92 6.91 24.37
N SER A 299 21.64 6.16 23.54
CA SER A 299 22.94 6.55 23.00
C SER A 299 22.78 7.59 21.91
N VAL A 300 22.85 8.88 22.24
CA VAL A 300 22.73 9.97 21.25
C VAL A 300 24.11 10.33 20.71
N LEU A 301 24.35 9.98 19.44
CA LEU A 301 25.62 10.15 18.74
C LEU A 301 25.71 11.41 17.88
N CYS A 302 24.59 12.09 17.61
CA CYS A 302 24.57 13.44 17.06
C CYS A 302 23.17 14.05 17.21
N VAL A 303 23.11 15.39 17.20
CA VAL A 303 21.88 16.17 17.27
C VAL A 303 21.88 17.19 16.14
N TYR A 304 20.74 17.37 15.47
CA TYR A 304 20.63 18.29 14.35
C TYR A 304 19.21 18.87 14.25
N PRO A 305 19.02 20.19 14.49
CA PRO A 305 17.76 20.85 14.21
C PRO A 305 17.61 21.02 12.70
N ASP A 306 16.49 20.56 12.14
CA ASP A 306 16.16 20.80 10.74
C ASP A 306 15.58 22.22 10.54
N ARG A 307 15.42 22.61 9.27
CA ARG A 307 14.83 23.91 8.91
C ARG A 307 13.36 24.07 9.32
N ALA A 308 12.67 22.95 9.52
CA ALA A 308 11.29 22.87 9.98
C ALA A 308 11.16 23.08 11.51
N GLY A 309 12.29 23.16 12.23
CA GLY A 309 12.34 23.31 13.67
C GLY A 309 12.18 22.00 14.45
N ALA A 310 12.14 20.84 13.76
CA ALA A 310 12.20 19.53 14.39
C ALA A 310 13.66 19.11 14.65
N LEU A 311 13.86 18.28 15.67
CA LEU A 311 15.15 17.80 16.09
C LEU A 311 15.39 16.39 15.59
N TRP A 312 16.44 16.20 14.81
CA TRP A 312 16.92 14.90 14.41
C TRP A 312 18.03 14.42 15.34
N LEU A 313 17.93 13.16 15.75
CA LEU A 313 18.87 12.47 16.62
C LEU A 313 19.44 11.27 15.87
N GLY A 314 20.76 11.23 15.69
CA GLY A 314 21.45 10.01 15.29
C GLY A 314 21.74 9.19 16.53
N LEU A 315 21.23 7.97 16.57
CA LEU A 315 21.35 7.11 17.74
C LEU A 315 22.43 6.04 17.54
N GLY A 316 22.84 5.43 18.65
CA GLY A 316 23.62 4.19 18.66
C GLY A 316 22.86 3.04 17.98
N ASN A 317 21.52 3.11 17.98
CA ASN A 317 20.64 2.21 17.25
C ASN A 317 19.45 2.94 16.64
N GLY A 318 19.59 3.32 15.36
CA GLY A 318 18.54 3.98 14.59
C GLY A 318 18.69 5.49 14.49
N ILE A 319 17.62 6.14 14.03
CA ILE A 319 17.49 7.59 13.87
C ILE A 319 16.15 7.97 14.49
N ALA A 320 16.07 9.11 15.17
CA ALA A 320 14.81 9.63 15.67
C ALA A 320 14.61 11.07 15.21
N ARG A 321 13.41 11.38 14.72
CA ARG A 321 12.92 12.75 14.53
C ARG A 321 11.98 13.08 15.67
N VAL A 322 12.28 14.17 16.38
CA VAL A 322 11.54 14.66 17.55
C VAL A 322 10.97 16.02 17.21
N GLU A 323 9.67 16.19 17.34
CA GLU A 323 9.02 17.48 17.16
C GLU A 323 9.28 18.34 18.41
N THR A 324 10.26 19.26 18.31
CA THR A 324 10.70 20.13 19.41
C THR A 324 9.99 21.47 19.40
N GLY A 325 9.89 22.12 20.57
CA GLY A 325 9.14 23.37 20.71
C GLY A 325 7.62 23.18 20.57
N ALA A 326 7.15 21.96 20.79
CA ALA A 326 5.83 21.53 20.37
C ALA A 326 4.73 22.26 21.13
N THR A 327 3.89 22.95 20.38
CA THR A 327 2.54 23.29 20.83
C THR A 327 1.76 22.07 21.24
N LEU A 328 2.09 20.87 20.74
CA LEU A 328 1.42 19.62 21.06
C LEU A 328 2.32 18.66 21.85
N THR A 329 1.85 18.19 22.99
CA THR A 329 2.52 17.13 23.76
C THR A 329 1.53 16.06 24.21
N LEU A 330 2.02 14.84 24.39
CA LEU A 330 1.21 13.64 24.69
C LEU A 330 1.38 13.17 26.13
N TYR A 331 0.29 12.73 26.73
CA TYR A 331 0.24 11.98 27.98
C TYR A 331 -0.44 10.64 27.73
N ASP A 332 0.35 9.58 27.69
CA ASP A 332 -0.13 8.20 27.56
C ASP A 332 0.34 7.34 28.75
N ALA A 333 0.26 6.02 28.62
CA ALA A 333 0.66 5.09 29.66
C ALA A 333 2.11 5.31 30.17
N ARG A 334 3.01 5.83 29.32
CA ARG A 334 4.40 6.16 29.71
C ARG A 334 4.48 7.34 30.68
N ARG A 335 3.43 8.19 30.71
CA ARG A 335 3.24 9.28 31.68
C ARG A 335 2.10 8.98 32.66
N GLY A 336 1.76 7.71 32.87
CA GLY A 336 0.82 7.27 33.90
C GLY A 336 -0.65 7.51 33.57
N LEU A 337 -0.99 7.88 32.33
CA LEU A 337 -2.37 8.06 31.88
C LEU A 337 -2.71 7.06 30.79
N SER A 338 -3.39 5.96 31.14
CA SER A 338 -3.75 4.90 30.19
C SER A 338 -5.26 4.82 29.99
N GLY A 339 -5.67 4.51 28.76
CA GLY A 339 -7.06 4.26 28.42
C GLY A 339 -7.82 5.53 28.07
N ASN A 340 -9.15 5.40 28.00
CA ASN A 340 -10.00 6.43 27.46
C ASN A 340 -10.26 7.53 28.48
N VAL A 341 -9.96 8.78 28.13
CA VAL A 341 -10.14 9.95 29.01
C VAL A 341 -11.42 10.69 28.66
N TYR A 342 -12.46 10.52 29.48
CA TYR A 342 -13.79 11.07 29.26
C TYR A 342 -13.96 12.50 29.75
N ARG A 343 -13.18 12.92 30.77
CA ARG A 343 -13.26 14.27 31.33
C ARG A 343 -11.91 14.76 31.82
N ILE A 344 -11.61 16.03 31.57
CA ILE A 344 -10.46 16.73 32.13
C ILE A 344 -10.97 17.99 32.84
N HIS A 345 -10.42 18.29 34.01
CA HIS A 345 -10.82 19.46 34.78
C HIS A 345 -9.71 19.90 35.74
N ARG A 346 -9.39 21.20 35.78
CA ARG A 346 -8.48 21.77 36.79
C ARG A 346 -9.26 22.27 38.01
N HIS A 347 -8.82 21.89 39.20
CA HIS A 347 -9.39 22.33 40.47
C HIS A 347 -8.28 22.68 41.46
N GLN A 348 -8.35 23.89 42.04
CA GLN A 348 -7.34 24.41 42.98
C GLN A 348 -5.88 24.24 42.50
N GLY A 349 -5.65 24.43 41.20
CA GLY A 349 -4.32 24.31 40.57
C GLY A 349 -3.93 22.91 40.11
N ILE A 350 -4.62 21.85 40.54
CA ILE A 350 -4.33 20.46 40.15
C ILE A 350 -5.21 20.06 38.96
N LEU A 351 -4.60 19.50 37.92
CA LEU A 351 -5.30 18.97 36.76
C LEU A 351 -5.73 17.53 37.01
N TYR A 352 -7.02 17.24 36.83
CA TYR A 352 -7.58 15.90 36.97
C TYR A 352 -8.08 15.35 35.64
N ALA A 353 -7.93 14.04 35.45
CA ALA A 353 -8.44 13.31 34.30
C ALA A 353 -9.29 12.11 34.77
N ALA A 354 -10.51 11.99 34.28
CA ALA A 354 -11.40 10.86 34.52
C ALA A 354 -11.39 9.94 33.29
N GLY A 355 -11.27 8.64 33.53
CA GLY A 355 -11.24 7.65 32.46
C GLY A 355 -11.92 6.34 32.82
N ASN A 356 -11.75 5.34 31.96
CA ASN A 356 -12.31 4.01 32.14
C ASN A 356 -11.69 3.20 33.29
N VAL A 357 -10.48 3.56 33.72
CA VAL A 357 -9.72 2.86 34.78
C VAL A 357 -9.63 3.67 36.09
N GLY A 358 -10.40 4.75 36.23
CA GLY A 358 -10.42 5.58 37.44
C GLY A 358 -10.22 7.07 37.18
N VAL A 359 -9.81 7.77 38.24
CA VAL A 359 -9.46 9.18 38.20
C VAL A 359 -7.96 9.35 38.45
N PHE A 360 -7.34 10.25 37.70
CA PHE A 360 -5.93 10.60 37.79
C PHE A 360 -5.75 12.08 38.07
N TYR A 361 -4.63 12.44 38.68
CA TYR A 361 -4.18 13.83 38.86
C TYR A 361 -2.78 14.00 38.27
N LEU A 362 -2.50 15.17 37.69
CA LEU A 362 -1.18 15.50 37.17
C LEU A 362 -0.26 15.92 38.32
N ASP A 363 0.81 15.17 38.52
CA ASP A 363 1.83 15.47 39.52
C ASP A 363 2.90 16.40 38.94
N ALA A 364 2.87 17.68 39.34
CA ALA A 364 3.73 18.71 38.78
C ALA A 364 5.25 18.40 38.85
N PRO A 365 5.83 17.85 39.93
CA PRO A 365 7.25 17.54 40.00
C PRO A 365 7.74 16.53 38.96
N THR A 366 6.91 15.54 38.61
CA THR A 366 7.26 14.48 37.66
C THR A 366 6.69 14.71 36.26
N SER A 367 5.76 15.66 36.11
CA SER A 367 4.97 15.85 34.90
C SER A 367 4.35 14.53 34.41
N ALA A 368 3.76 13.78 35.34
CA ALA A 368 3.12 12.49 35.08
C ALA A 368 1.80 12.37 35.84
N PHE A 369 0.83 11.67 35.27
CA PHE A 369 -0.43 11.38 35.92
C PHE A 369 -0.28 10.26 36.94
N LYS A 370 -0.91 10.44 38.10
CA LYS A 370 -0.98 9.45 39.18
C LYS A 370 -2.44 9.17 39.52
N PRO A 371 -2.80 7.94 39.88
CA PRO A 371 -4.18 7.62 40.25
C PRO A 371 -4.58 8.32 41.56
N VAL A 372 -5.81 8.83 41.61
CA VAL A 372 -6.45 9.32 42.84
C VAL A 372 -6.92 8.11 43.64
N SER A 373 -6.42 7.97 44.87
CA SER A 373 -6.76 6.86 45.74
C SER A 373 -8.24 6.91 46.14
N GLY A 374 -8.96 5.80 46.01
CA GLY A 374 -10.39 5.67 46.36
C GLY A 374 -11.34 5.60 45.16
N ILE A 375 -10.88 5.87 43.94
CA ILE A 375 -11.67 5.68 42.69
C ILE A 375 -10.82 4.90 41.69
N ALA A 376 -11.22 3.66 41.38
CA ALA A 376 -10.52 2.78 40.43
C ALA A 376 -11.45 2.21 39.36
N ASN A 377 -12.56 2.91 39.08
CA ASN A 377 -13.61 2.47 38.16
C ASN A 377 -14.01 3.59 37.19
N LEU A 378 -14.83 3.26 36.19
CA LEU A 378 -15.27 4.17 35.13
C LEU A 378 -15.80 5.49 35.72
N SER A 379 -15.12 6.56 35.35
CA SER A 379 -15.42 7.92 35.79
C SER A 379 -15.65 8.80 34.55
N LEU A 380 -16.78 9.53 34.54
CA LEU A 380 -17.31 10.17 33.33
C LEU A 380 -17.46 11.70 33.45
N GLY A 381 -17.48 12.22 34.68
CA GLY A 381 -17.76 13.63 34.91
C GLY A 381 -17.00 14.24 36.08
N PHE A 382 -16.73 15.54 35.97
CA PHE A 382 -16.19 16.39 37.03
C PHE A 382 -17.03 17.66 37.18
N LEU A 383 -17.13 18.15 38.40
CA LEU A 383 -17.70 19.46 38.70
C LEU A 383 -17.02 20.09 39.92
N SER A 384 -16.52 21.32 39.78
CA SER A 384 -16.12 22.13 40.94
C SER A 384 -17.36 22.73 41.61
N ALA A 385 -17.55 22.42 42.89
CA ALA A 385 -18.60 22.93 43.74
C ALA A 385 -17.98 23.61 44.98
N GLY A 386 -17.68 24.90 44.86
CA GLY A 386 -16.91 25.64 45.86
C GLY A 386 -15.48 25.09 45.97
N GLU A 387 -15.04 24.80 47.18
CA GLU A 387 -13.73 24.22 47.51
C GLU A 387 -13.66 22.69 47.29
N GLN A 388 -14.71 22.06 46.74
CA GLN A 388 -14.77 20.63 46.51
C GLN A 388 -14.83 20.30 45.03
N LEU A 389 -14.05 19.29 44.61
CA LEU A 389 -14.19 18.66 43.31
C LEU A 389 -15.06 17.42 43.45
N LEU A 390 -16.18 17.38 42.73
CA LEU A 390 -17.01 16.19 42.62
C LEU A 390 -16.64 15.39 41.37
N ALA A 391 -16.64 14.07 41.49
CA ALA A 391 -16.46 13.11 40.41
C ALA A 391 -17.72 12.24 40.27
N ALA A 392 -18.24 12.13 39.05
CA ALA A 392 -19.29 11.18 38.70
C ALA A 392 -18.66 9.88 38.21
N THR A 393 -18.99 8.80 38.89
CA THR A 393 -18.51 7.44 38.62
C THR A 393 -19.69 6.47 38.54
N VAL A 394 -19.48 5.32 37.92
CA VAL A 394 -20.49 4.24 37.93
C VAL A 394 -20.79 3.73 39.33
N ASP A 395 -19.86 3.87 40.28
CA ASP A 395 -20.06 3.47 41.68
C ASP A 395 -20.73 4.59 42.51
N GLY A 396 -21.12 5.70 41.89
CA GLY A 396 -21.76 6.85 42.52
C GLY A 396 -20.94 8.14 42.44
N VAL A 397 -21.22 9.09 43.32
CA VAL A 397 -20.57 10.40 43.37
C VAL A 397 -19.55 10.44 44.49
N TYR A 398 -18.35 10.92 44.16
CA TYR A 398 -17.24 11.09 45.08
C TYR A 398 -16.83 12.55 45.17
N ARG A 399 -16.33 12.98 46.31
CA ARG A 399 -15.57 14.23 46.48
C ARG A 399 -14.08 13.93 46.48
N ILE A 400 -13.32 14.65 45.68
CA ILE A 400 -11.87 14.55 45.60
C ILE A 400 -11.26 15.65 46.44
N GLN A 401 -10.32 15.28 47.31
CA GLN A 401 -9.45 16.17 48.06
C GLN A 401 -8.01 15.82 47.72
N GLN A 402 -7.40 16.62 46.84
CA GLN A 402 -6.05 16.40 46.35
C GLN A 402 -5.90 15.00 45.74
N GLU A 403 -5.15 14.11 46.39
CA GLU A 403 -4.79 12.78 45.90
C GLU A 403 -5.75 11.66 46.35
N ARG A 404 -6.78 11.99 47.15
CA ARG A 404 -7.73 11.02 47.70
C ARG A 404 -9.17 11.40 47.40
N ALA A 405 -9.99 10.39 47.17
CA ALA A 405 -11.42 10.51 46.98
C ALA A 405 -12.20 9.93 48.17
N PHE A 406 -13.33 10.56 48.48
CA PHE A 406 -14.24 10.14 49.53
C PHE A 406 -15.66 10.05 48.96
N PRO A 407 -16.43 8.99 49.27
CA PRO A 407 -17.78 8.86 48.75
C PRO A 407 -18.68 9.97 49.30
N VAL A 408 -19.47 10.56 48.40
CA VAL A 408 -20.59 11.45 48.74
C VAL A 408 -21.88 10.65 48.72
N ARG A 409 -22.08 9.84 47.66
CA ARG A 409 -23.19 8.90 47.51
C ARG A 409 -22.72 7.71 46.70
N LEU A 410 -22.66 6.53 47.32
CA LEU A 410 -22.33 5.27 46.65
C LEU A 410 -23.56 4.70 45.95
N SER A 411 -23.43 4.03 44.81
CA SER A 411 -24.53 3.26 44.24
C SER A 411 -24.68 1.90 44.95
N ALA A 412 -25.89 1.59 45.40
CA ALA A 412 -26.27 0.29 45.91
C ALA A 412 -27.23 -0.36 44.91
N GLN A 413 -26.90 -1.55 44.40
CA GLN A 413 -27.72 -2.28 43.41
C GLN A 413 -27.99 -1.47 42.12
N LYS A 414 -27.02 -0.65 41.68
CA LYS A 414 -27.10 0.17 40.44
C LYS A 414 -28.19 1.26 40.45
N ASP A 415 -28.59 1.72 41.63
CA ASP A 415 -29.57 2.79 41.81
C ASP A 415 -29.05 4.20 41.42
N PHE A 416 -27.73 4.40 41.42
CA PHE A 416 -27.07 5.71 41.40
C PHE A 416 -25.79 5.70 40.54
N GLU A 417 -25.78 4.95 39.44
CA GLU A 417 -24.66 4.96 38.50
C GLU A 417 -24.60 6.34 37.82
N SER A 418 -23.62 7.16 38.21
CA SER A 418 -23.55 8.57 37.80
C SER A 418 -22.70 8.77 36.55
N ASN A 419 -23.15 9.65 35.67
CA ASN A 419 -22.57 9.89 34.35
C ASN A 419 -22.06 11.34 34.23
N VAL A 420 -22.95 12.32 34.44
CA VAL A 420 -22.62 13.75 34.26
C VAL A 420 -23.10 14.59 35.44
N LEU A 421 -22.37 15.65 35.76
CA LEU A 421 -22.69 16.61 36.83
C LEU A 421 -22.96 17.99 36.23
N CYS A 422 -23.95 18.70 36.77
CA CYS A 422 -24.27 20.06 36.37
C CYS A 422 -24.68 20.90 37.58
N ARG A 423 -24.06 22.07 37.76
CA ARG A 423 -24.44 23.00 38.83
C ARG A 423 -25.71 23.75 38.42
N SER A 424 -26.62 23.95 39.36
CA SER A 424 -27.80 24.79 39.15
C SER A 424 -27.40 26.27 38.96
N ARG A 425 -28.05 26.97 38.02
CA ARG A 425 -27.83 28.41 37.79
C ARG A 425 -28.47 29.33 38.83
N ILE A 426 -29.53 28.85 39.48
CA ILE A 426 -30.31 29.60 40.48
C ILE A 426 -29.90 29.27 41.91
N ASP A 427 -29.45 28.04 42.17
CA ASP A 427 -28.94 27.62 43.49
C ASP A 427 -27.53 27.05 43.36
N SER A 428 -26.53 27.87 43.69
CA SER A 428 -25.12 27.47 43.59
C SER A 428 -24.71 26.31 44.52
N THR A 429 -25.52 26.01 45.55
CA THR A 429 -25.29 24.89 46.47
C THR A 429 -25.81 23.56 45.93
N ARG A 430 -26.58 23.59 44.83
CA ARG A 430 -27.22 22.41 44.23
C ARG A 430 -26.46 21.93 43.00
N VAL A 431 -26.33 20.60 42.91
CA VAL A 431 -25.75 19.88 41.77
C VAL A 431 -26.76 18.83 41.30
N PHE A 432 -27.09 18.90 40.02
CA PHE A 432 -27.82 17.84 39.33
C PHE A 432 -26.86 16.75 38.88
N VAL A 433 -27.29 15.50 39.06
CA VAL A 433 -26.54 14.29 38.71
C VAL A 433 -27.32 13.55 37.63
N GLY A 434 -26.79 13.53 36.42
CA GLY A 434 -27.28 12.65 35.36
C GLY A 434 -26.82 11.22 35.62
N LEU A 435 -27.77 10.29 35.62
CA LEU A 435 -27.57 8.87 35.90
C LEU A 435 -27.73 8.06 34.61
N PHE A 436 -27.24 6.82 34.62
CA PHE A 436 -27.52 5.85 33.54
C PHE A 436 -29.00 5.47 33.42
N ASN A 437 -29.79 5.75 34.45
CA ASN A 437 -31.21 5.43 34.51
C ASN A 437 -32.08 6.60 35.00
N GLY A 438 -31.61 7.85 34.89
CA GLY A 438 -32.44 9.03 35.17
C GLY A 438 -31.67 10.27 35.62
N LEU A 439 -32.31 11.11 36.44
CA LEU A 439 -31.74 12.36 36.96
C LEU A 439 -31.94 12.43 38.48
N ALA A 440 -30.91 12.83 39.22
CA ALA A 440 -30.98 13.08 40.66
C ALA A 440 -30.44 14.47 41.03
N SER A 441 -30.64 14.88 42.28
CA SER A 441 -30.13 16.14 42.81
C SER A 441 -29.41 15.94 44.15
N LEU A 442 -28.28 16.64 44.31
CA LEU A 442 -27.51 16.73 45.54
C LEU A 442 -27.40 18.22 45.95
N ARG A 443 -27.57 18.52 47.24
CA ARG A 443 -27.42 19.88 47.77
C ARG A 443 -26.38 19.93 48.88
N PHE A 444 -25.48 20.89 48.81
CA PHE A 444 -24.51 21.14 49.86
C PHE A 444 -25.13 22.02 50.96
N SER A 445 -25.24 21.50 52.18
CA SER A 445 -25.78 22.24 53.32
C SER A 445 -25.09 21.81 54.60
N GLN A 446 -24.85 22.75 55.52
CA GLN A 446 -24.23 22.48 56.82
C GLN A 446 -22.94 21.63 56.73
N GLY A 447 -22.10 21.90 55.72
CA GLY A 447 -20.80 21.23 55.55
C GLY A 447 -20.83 19.82 54.96
N HIS A 448 -22.01 19.29 54.59
CA HIS A 448 -22.15 17.97 53.98
C HIS A 448 -23.08 18.01 52.76
N TRP A 449 -23.00 16.97 51.93
CA TRP A 449 -23.88 16.78 50.79
C TRP A 449 -25.13 16.01 51.22
N LEU A 450 -26.29 16.55 50.89
CA LEU A 450 -27.60 15.95 51.11
C LEU A 450 -28.19 15.48 49.77
N GLU A 451 -28.69 14.26 49.73
CA GLU A 451 -29.45 13.74 48.58
C GLU A 451 -30.89 14.29 48.61
N GLU A 452 -31.30 14.98 47.55
CA GLU A 452 -32.67 15.49 47.39
C GLU A 452 -33.57 14.49 46.63
N GLY A 453 -33.03 13.35 46.22
CA GLY A 453 -33.73 12.24 45.57
C GLY A 453 -33.62 12.22 44.04
N LYS A 454 -34.16 11.15 43.45
CA LYS A 454 -34.23 10.92 42.01
C LYS A 454 -35.57 11.41 41.44
N LEU A 455 -35.53 11.98 40.23
CA LEU A 455 -36.71 12.39 39.48
C LEU A 455 -37.59 11.17 39.14
N PRO A 456 -38.84 11.11 39.63
CA PRO A 456 -39.74 10.01 39.30
C PRO A 456 -40.12 10.04 37.81
N ASN A 457 -40.35 8.87 37.23
CA ASN A 457 -40.77 8.69 35.83
C ASN A 457 -39.74 9.06 34.75
N LEU A 458 -38.47 9.19 35.10
CA LEU A 458 -37.36 9.27 34.15
C LEU A 458 -36.47 8.02 34.27
N GLN A 459 -36.51 7.13 33.28
CA GLN A 459 -35.79 5.85 33.23
C GLN A 459 -34.88 5.77 32.00
N GLU A 460 -34.11 6.84 31.75
CA GLU A 460 -33.23 6.94 30.59
C GLU A 460 -31.84 7.43 30.98
N GLU A 461 -30.84 7.04 30.19
CA GLU A 461 -29.46 7.49 30.35
C GLU A 461 -29.35 8.99 30.03
N VAL A 462 -28.91 9.77 31.02
CA VAL A 462 -28.63 11.20 30.87
C VAL A 462 -27.12 11.40 30.67
N ARG A 463 -26.72 11.74 29.44
CA ARG A 463 -25.30 11.90 29.05
C ARG A 463 -24.78 13.33 29.14
N THR A 464 -25.65 14.31 28.92
CA THR A 464 -25.30 15.74 28.97
C THR A 464 -26.43 16.52 29.63
N ILE A 465 -26.07 17.59 30.35
CA ILE A 465 -27.02 18.47 31.04
C ILE A 465 -26.60 19.92 30.80
N VAL A 466 -27.55 20.75 30.37
CA VAL A 466 -27.41 22.21 30.34
C VAL A 466 -28.47 22.81 31.26
N SER A 467 -28.03 23.60 32.25
CA SER A 467 -28.93 24.36 33.12
C SER A 467 -29.28 25.69 32.49
N LEU A 468 -30.57 26.03 32.49
CA LEU A 468 -31.13 27.25 31.91
C LEU A 468 -31.27 28.36 32.96
N GLU A 469 -31.29 29.62 32.51
CA GLU A 469 -31.45 30.78 33.41
C GLU A 469 -32.77 30.79 34.18
N ASN A 470 -33.82 30.21 33.60
CA ASN A 470 -35.13 30.06 34.24
C ASN A 470 -35.20 28.87 35.22
N GLY A 471 -34.07 28.21 35.50
CA GLY A 471 -34.01 27.05 36.38
C GLY A 471 -34.41 25.71 35.76
N GLY A 472 -34.82 25.68 34.49
CA GLY A 472 -35.04 24.44 33.75
C GLY A 472 -33.74 23.76 33.34
N LEU A 473 -33.84 22.53 32.84
CA LEU A 473 -32.73 21.77 32.29
C LEU A 473 -33.05 21.27 30.88
N TRP A 474 -32.03 21.22 30.04
CA TRP A 474 -31.99 20.33 28.89
C TRP A 474 -31.12 19.12 29.21
N LEU A 475 -31.61 17.92 28.89
CA LEU A 475 -30.91 16.66 29.05
C LEU A 475 -30.72 16.01 27.68
N GLY A 476 -29.48 15.65 27.37
CA GLY A 476 -29.17 14.82 26.21
C GLY A 476 -29.26 13.33 26.54
N THR A 477 -29.87 12.56 25.63
CA THR A 477 -30.10 11.11 25.79
C THR A 477 -29.31 10.31 24.75
N SER A 478 -29.19 8.99 24.96
CA SER A 478 -28.50 8.10 24.02
C SER A 478 -29.35 7.62 22.85
N ALA A 479 -30.68 7.51 23.00
CA ALA A 479 -31.53 6.86 22.00
C ALA A 479 -32.82 7.62 21.62
N GLN A 480 -33.36 8.49 22.48
CA GLN A 480 -34.72 9.03 22.30
C GLN A 480 -34.76 10.56 22.28
N GLY A 481 -33.94 11.17 21.43
CA GLY A 481 -33.84 12.62 21.27
C GLY A 481 -33.32 13.31 22.53
N VAL A 482 -34.01 14.36 22.97
CA VAL A 482 -33.61 15.18 24.13
C VAL A 482 -34.82 15.43 25.03
N LEU A 483 -34.54 15.73 26.30
CA LEU A 483 -35.56 16.00 27.30
C LEU A 483 -35.40 17.41 27.84
N ARG A 484 -36.53 18.09 28.04
CA ARG A 484 -36.60 19.34 28.80
C ARG A 484 -37.24 19.06 30.15
N VAL A 485 -36.59 19.46 31.22
CA VAL A 485 -37.13 19.38 32.57
C VAL A 485 -37.41 20.78 33.08
N THR A 486 -38.64 21.02 33.52
CA THR A 486 -39.03 22.25 34.21
C THR A 486 -39.45 21.92 35.63
N PHE A 487 -39.04 22.78 36.57
CA PHE A 487 -39.32 22.59 37.98
C PHE A 487 -40.26 23.68 38.49
N ASP A 488 -41.12 23.30 39.43
CA ASP A 488 -41.93 24.25 40.18
C ASP A 488 -41.13 24.70 41.41
N TYR A 489 -40.92 26.02 41.55
CA TYR A 489 -40.22 26.65 42.67
C TYR A 489 -41.24 27.30 43.60
N ASN A 490 -41.09 27.15 44.93
CA ASN A 490 -41.91 27.90 45.90
C ASN A 490 -41.29 29.27 46.24
N ALA A 491 -42.04 30.12 46.97
CA ALA A 491 -41.61 31.46 47.39
C ALA A 491 -40.36 31.51 48.30
N SER A 492 -39.87 30.35 48.73
CA SER A 492 -38.63 30.15 49.50
C SER A 492 -37.55 29.38 48.70
N GLU A 493 -37.69 29.33 47.37
CA GLU A 493 -36.74 28.73 46.40
C GLU A 493 -36.43 27.22 46.61
N GLN A 494 -37.24 26.50 47.39
CA GLN A 494 -37.09 25.05 47.52
C GLN A 494 -37.62 24.35 46.26
N LEU A 495 -36.76 23.51 45.67
CA LEU A 495 -37.03 22.72 44.47
C LEU A 495 -37.80 21.46 44.83
N PHE A 496 -38.91 21.21 44.17
CA PHE A 496 -39.60 19.92 44.24
C PHE A 496 -39.14 19.03 43.08
N VAL A 497 -38.07 18.25 43.31
CA VAL A 497 -37.61 17.27 42.31
C VAL A 497 -38.77 16.35 41.90
N HIS A 498 -39.65 15.97 42.83
CA HIS A 498 -40.80 15.10 42.54
C HIS A 498 -41.95 15.74 41.74
N SER A 499 -41.98 17.07 41.57
CA SER A 499 -43.03 17.76 40.79
C SER A 499 -42.53 18.27 39.44
N ALA A 500 -41.30 17.92 39.05
CA ALA A 500 -40.76 18.39 37.77
C ALA A 500 -41.54 17.82 36.59
N ARG A 501 -41.75 18.64 35.56
CA ARG A 501 -42.37 18.24 34.31
C ARG A 501 -41.29 17.89 33.30
N VAL A 502 -41.40 16.70 32.72
CA VAL A 502 -40.47 16.20 31.69
C VAL A 502 -41.17 16.22 30.33
N GLN A 503 -40.59 16.94 29.37
CA GLN A 503 -41.06 17.00 27.99
C GLN A 503 -40.01 16.38 27.06
N ARG A 504 -40.43 15.43 26.21
CA ARG A 504 -39.56 14.80 25.21
C ARG A 504 -39.65 15.50 23.87
N PHE A 505 -38.50 15.65 23.23
CA PHE A 505 -38.37 16.11 21.86
C PHE A 505 -37.59 15.10 21.02
N GLY A 506 -38.03 14.89 19.78
CA GLY A 506 -37.49 13.87 18.87
C GLY A 506 -37.90 14.17 17.42
N THR A 507 -38.10 13.14 16.61
CA THR A 507 -38.42 13.27 15.17
C THR A 507 -39.63 14.13 14.85
N ALA A 508 -40.70 13.99 15.62
CA ALA A 508 -41.91 14.83 15.51
C ALA A 508 -41.64 16.34 15.71
N HIS A 509 -40.50 16.70 16.29
CA HIS A 509 -40.12 18.08 16.60
C HIS A 509 -38.95 18.58 15.74
N GLY A 510 -38.50 17.83 14.72
CA GLY A 510 -37.44 18.25 13.81
C GLY A 510 -36.02 17.78 14.14
N LEU A 511 -35.85 16.93 15.18
CA LEU A 511 -34.59 16.20 15.40
C LEU A 511 -34.53 14.93 14.53
N PRO A 512 -33.35 14.42 14.19
CA PRO A 512 -33.25 13.10 13.55
C PRO A 512 -33.57 11.95 14.51
N GLU A 513 -33.69 10.74 13.98
CA GLU A 513 -33.85 9.52 14.78
C GLU A 513 -32.60 9.26 15.64
N GLY A 514 -32.80 8.77 16.87
CA GLY A 514 -31.74 8.53 17.85
C GLY A 514 -31.65 9.57 18.96
N GLY A 515 -30.60 9.49 19.79
CA GLY A 515 -30.30 10.47 20.84
C GLY A 515 -29.59 11.71 20.32
N ALA A 516 -29.59 12.78 21.13
CA ALA A 516 -28.75 13.95 20.88
C ALA A 516 -28.14 14.46 22.19
N ALA A 517 -26.91 14.97 22.09
CA ALA A 517 -26.22 15.66 23.18
C ALA A 517 -26.63 17.14 23.20
N VAL A 518 -26.65 17.75 24.38
CA VAL A 518 -26.86 19.20 24.52
C VAL A 518 -25.60 19.86 25.08
N TRP A 519 -25.17 20.92 24.42
CA TRP A 519 -24.00 21.70 24.76
C TRP A 519 -24.34 23.18 24.76
N GLU A 520 -23.60 23.97 25.54
CA GLU A 520 -23.83 25.41 25.61
C GLU A 520 -22.65 26.17 24.99
N VAL A 521 -22.97 27.11 24.11
CA VAL A 521 -22.01 28.06 23.52
C VAL A 521 -22.61 29.46 23.60
N ALA A 522 -21.88 30.39 24.19
CA ALA A 522 -22.26 31.79 24.37
C ALA A 522 -23.68 31.94 24.97
N GLY A 523 -24.01 31.18 26.02
CA GLY A 523 -25.33 31.21 26.66
C GLY A 523 -26.42 30.44 25.92
N THR A 524 -26.15 29.94 24.71
CA THR A 524 -27.15 29.31 23.84
C THR A 524 -27.00 27.79 23.84
N PRO A 525 -28.10 27.02 24.04
CA PRO A 525 -28.07 25.57 23.91
C PRO A 525 -28.04 25.14 22.43
N TYR A 526 -27.06 24.31 22.09
CA TYR A 526 -26.92 23.60 20.82
C TYR A 526 -27.12 22.11 21.03
N PHE A 527 -27.78 21.47 20.07
CA PHE A 527 -28.16 20.07 20.14
C PHE A 527 -27.45 19.30 19.04
N VAL A 528 -26.61 18.34 19.41
CA VAL A 528 -25.73 17.63 18.49
C VAL A 528 -26.17 16.18 18.38
N SER A 529 -26.39 15.74 17.16
CA SER A 529 -26.72 14.35 16.82
C SER A 529 -25.77 13.86 15.72
N PRO A 530 -25.71 12.55 15.44
CA PRO A 530 -24.92 12.02 14.34
C PRO A 530 -25.24 12.62 12.96
N ASN A 531 -26.41 13.25 12.80
CA ASN A 531 -26.87 13.81 11.53
C ASN A 531 -26.76 15.35 11.46
N GLY A 532 -26.23 16.01 12.49
CA GLY A 532 -26.05 17.46 12.46
C GLY A 532 -26.12 18.15 13.82
N VAL A 533 -25.88 19.47 13.77
CA VAL A 533 -26.08 20.41 14.87
C VAL A 533 -27.39 21.15 14.68
N PHE A 534 -28.16 21.29 15.75
CA PHE A 534 -29.50 21.87 15.74
C PHE A 534 -29.63 22.94 16.82
N ARG A 535 -30.51 23.89 16.57
CA ARG A 535 -30.98 24.88 17.55
C ARG A 535 -32.46 24.68 17.83
N PHE A 536 -32.86 25.01 19.05
CA PHE A 536 -34.26 24.98 19.41
C PHE A 536 -34.93 26.33 19.10
N ASP A 537 -35.93 26.30 18.24
CA ASP A 537 -36.82 27.42 17.94
C ASP A 537 -37.99 27.40 18.92
N ALA A 538 -37.92 28.27 19.94
CA ALA A 538 -38.92 28.35 20.99
C ALA A 538 -40.28 28.88 20.51
N GLN A 539 -40.34 29.64 19.40
CA GLN A 539 -41.61 30.17 18.88
C GLN A 539 -42.45 29.07 18.23
N ASN A 540 -41.78 28.18 17.48
CA ASN A 540 -42.43 27.09 16.76
C ASN A 540 -42.31 25.73 17.47
N ASN A 541 -41.69 25.70 18.65
CA ASN A 541 -41.45 24.50 19.46
C ASN A 541 -40.81 23.35 18.68
N ARG A 542 -39.81 23.67 17.84
CA ARG A 542 -39.16 22.73 16.92
C ARG A 542 -37.65 22.94 16.86
N PHE A 543 -36.93 21.95 16.38
CA PHE A 543 -35.49 22.01 16.12
C PHE A 543 -35.25 22.39 14.67
N ILE A 544 -34.31 23.30 14.47
CA ILE A 544 -33.85 23.76 13.16
C ILE A 544 -32.37 23.43 13.00
N ALA A 545 -31.98 22.95 11.82
CA ALA A 545 -30.58 22.68 11.51
C ALA A 545 -29.77 23.98 11.56
N ASP A 546 -28.59 23.94 12.18
CA ASP A 546 -27.69 25.07 12.30
C ASP A 546 -26.49 24.88 11.35
N SER A 547 -26.22 25.90 10.53
CA SER A 547 -25.13 25.85 9.54
C SER A 547 -23.78 26.35 10.05
N THR A 548 -23.72 26.92 11.25
CA THR A 548 -22.52 27.56 11.83
C THR A 548 -21.33 26.60 11.91
N PHE A 549 -21.61 25.31 12.11
CA PHE A 549 -20.62 24.26 12.33
C PHE A 549 -20.46 23.27 11.17
N GLN A 550 -20.97 23.59 9.97
CA GLN A 550 -20.95 22.69 8.80
C GLN A 550 -19.54 22.31 8.31
N ILE A 551 -18.49 23.04 8.70
CA ILE A 551 -17.11 22.75 8.28
C ILE A 551 -16.64 21.34 8.71
N VAL A 552 -17.23 20.81 9.79
CA VAL A 552 -16.96 19.46 10.27
C VAL A 552 -17.97 18.52 9.61
N SER A 553 -17.92 18.46 8.28
CA SER A 553 -18.89 17.73 7.43
C SER A 553 -18.72 16.21 7.47
N SER A 554 -17.75 15.69 8.23
CA SER A 554 -17.52 14.25 8.43
C SER A 554 -18.31 13.70 9.63
N LEU A 555 -19.58 14.08 9.75
CA LEU A 555 -20.51 13.47 10.69
C LEU A 555 -20.84 12.05 10.20
N GLY A 556 -20.01 11.07 10.59
CA GLY A 556 -20.31 9.64 10.49
C GLY A 556 -21.00 9.11 11.75
N SER A 557 -21.22 7.79 11.84
CA SER A 557 -21.66 7.15 13.09
C SER A 557 -20.51 7.19 14.11
N VAL A 558 -20.43 8.25 14.91
CA VAL A 558 -19.39 8.37 15.95
C VAL A 558 -20.05 8.69 17.28
N ASP A 559 -19.64 7.97 18.32
CA ASP A 559 -20.26 7.96 19.65
C ASP A 559 -19.96 9.20 20.51
N ALA A 560 -19.03 10.07 20.09
CA ALA A 560 -18.56 11.22 20.86
C ALA A 560 -18.64 12.54 20.06
N PHE A 561 -19.27 13.54 20.68
CA PHE A 561 -19.37 14.90 20.17
C PHE A 561 -18.99 15.86 21.28
N THR A 562 -18.09 16.79 21.02
CA THR A 562 -17.70 17.79 22.03
C THR A 562 -17.76 19.19 21.44
N LEU A 563 -18.29 20.11 22.25
CA LEU A 563 -18.48 21.51 21.91
C LEU A 563 -18.19 22.35 23.16
N ARG A 564 -17.19 23.22 23.05
CA ARG A 564 -16.71 24.08 24.16
C ARG A 564 -16.37 25.47 23.66
N GLN A 565 -16.60 26.46 24.52
CA GLN A 565 -16.11 27.82 24.30
C GLN A 565 -15.01 28.10 25.32
N ASP A 566 -13.95 28.78 24.90
CA ASP A 566 -12.92 29.28 25.80
C ASP A 566 -13.19 30.73 26.25
N ASN A 567 -12.33 31.26 27.12
CA ASN A 567 -12.46 32.62 27.66
C ASN A 567 -12.14 33.74 26.65
N ARG A 568 -11.75 33.40 25.41
CA ARG A 568 -11.48 34.33 24.30
C ARG A 568 -12.57 34.25 23.23
N ASP A 569 -13.73 33.70 23.58
CA ASP A 569 -14.87 33.45 22.69
C ASP A 569 -14.57 32.53 21.50
N ARG A 570 -13.45 31.79 21.51
CA ARG A 570 -13.18 30.77 20.50
C ARG A 570 -13.95 29.52 20.84
N VAL A 571 -14.43 28.84 19.81
CA VAL A 571 -15.18 27.60 19.94
C VAL A 571 -14.33 26.42 19.51
N TRP A 572 -14.34 25.37 20.31
CA TRP A 572 -13.61 24.14 20.11
C TRP A 572 -14.62 23.03 19.86
N VAL A 573 -14.45 22.34 18.74
CA VAL A 573 -15.37 21.30 18.28
C VAL A 573 -14.61 20.03 17.94
N CYS A 574 -15.24 18.89 18.19
CA CYS A 574 -14.87 17.63 17.57
C CYS A 574 -16.15 16.85 17.32
N PHE A 575 -16.50 16.68 16.05
CA PHE A 575 -17.62 15.85 15.62
C PHE A 575 -17.06 14.69 14.80
N GLY A 576 -16.91 13.54 15.45
CA GLY A 576 -16.16 12.44 14.87
C GLY A 576 -14.68 12.49 15.26
N ARG A 577 -13.78 12.44 14.27
CA ARG A 577 -12.34 12.29 14.50
C ARG A 577 -11.51 13.54 14.22
N GLU A 578 -12.09 14.57 13.61
CA GLU A 578 -11.37 15.79 13.25
C GLU A 578 -11.73 16.95 14.20
N PRO A 579 -10.84 17.34 15.12
CA PRO A 579 -11.04 18.51 15.96
C PRO A 579 -10.83 19.79 15.14
N ALA A 580 -11.53 20.85 15.52
CA ALA A 580 -11.34 22.18 14.94
C ALA A 580 -11.49 23.28 15.99
N MET A 581 -10.82 24.40 15.77
CA MET A 581 -10.94 25.62 16.55
C MET A 581 -11.52 26.72 15.67
N GLY A 582 -12.66 27.29 16.07
CA GLY A 582 -13.33 28.41 15.42
C GLY A 582 -13.05 29.71 16.16
N THR A 583 -12.54 30.72 15.46
CA THR A 583 -12.42 32.10 15.98
C THR A 583 -13.63 32.90 15.49
N PRO A 584 -14.39 33.57 16.38
CA PRO A 584 -15.61 34.27 15.99
C PRO A 584 -15.30 35.45 15.06
N ARG A 585 -16.21 35.69 14.11
CA ARG A 585 -16.19 36.84 13.20
C ARG A 585 -17.34 37.81 13.54
N PRO A 586 -17.22 39.11 13.15
CA PRO A 586 -18.27 40.10 13.42
C PRO A 586 -19.64 39.79 12.79
N ASP A 587 -19.67 38.97 11.73
CA ASP A 587 -20.89 38.54 11.04
C ASP A 587 -21.60 37.36 11.72
N GLY A 588 -21.08 36.88 12.85
CA GLY A 588 -21.60 35.73 13.59
C GLY A 588 -21.10 34.37 13.07
N SER A 589 -20.26 34.34 12.04
CA SER A 589 -19.60 33.12 11.55
C SER A 589 -18.28 32.86 12.30
N TYR A 590 -17.64 31.70 12.05
CA TYR A 590 -16.32 31.37 12.61
C TYR A 590 -15.27 31.19 11.51
N GLN A 591 -14.06 31.66 11.78
CA GLN A 591 -12.86 31.26 11.05
C GLN A 591 -12.29 29.99 11.68
N TRP A 592 -12.34 28.89 10.94
CA TRP A 592 -11.94 27.58 11.42
C TRP A 592 -10.46 27.27 11.16
N LEU A 593 -9.81 26.64 12.13
CA LEU A 593 -8.45 26.13 12.08
C LEU A 593 -8.45 24.63 12.42
N GLN A 594 -7.98 23.80 11.50
CA GLN A 594 -7.84 22.34 11.68
C GLN A 594 -6.39 21.85 11.63
N ALA A 595 -5.50 22.57 10.95
CA ALA A 595 -4.12 22.15 10.68
C ALA A 595 -3.36 21.61 11.91
N PRO A 596 -3.41 22.23 13.11
CA PRO A 596 -2.73 21.69 14.29
C PRO A 596 -3.23 20.30 14.70
N PHE A 597 -4.52 20.02 14.50
CA PHE A 597 -5.19 18.84 15.02
C PHE A 597 -5.12 17.63 14.08
N VAL A 598 -4.67 17.84 12.84
CA VAL A 598 -4.41 16.76 11.87
C VAL A 598 -3.46 15.71 12.45
N ARG A 599 -2.56 16.12 13.36
CA ARG A 599 -1.60 15.23 14.02
C ARG A 599 -2.25 14.03 14.73
N PHE A 600 -3.44 14.22 15.26
CA PHE A 600 -4.20 13.20 16.00
C PHE A 600 -5.64 13.06 15.50
N ALA A 601 -5.90 13.47 14.26
CA ALA A 601 -7.23 13.40 13.64
C ALA A 601 -7.75 11.98 13.36
N ASP A 602 -6.95 10.94 13.61
CA ASP A 602 -7.41 9.55 13.58
C ASP A 602 -7.85 9.06 14.97
N GLU A 603 -7.55 9.81 16.04
CA GLU A 603 -7.92 9.47 17.40
C GLU A 603 -9.35 9.92 17.72
N VAL A 604 -10.06 9.11 18.50
CA VAL A 604 -11.37 9.50 19.02
C VAL A 604 -11.17 10.42 20.20
N ILE A 605 -11.56 11.69 20.04
CA ILE A 605 -11.54 12.68 21.12
C ILE A 605 -12.86 12.66 21.88
N GLN A 606 -12.80 12.30 23.16
CA GLN A 606 -13.99 12.25 24.03
C GLN A 606 -14.30 13.61 24.65
N THR A 607 -13.27 14.42 24.90
CA THR A 607 -13.43 15.67 25.64
C THR A 607 -12.41 16.71 25.20
N ILE A 608 -12.83 17.97 25.19
CA ILE A 608 -11.94 19.12 25.06
C ILE A 608 -12.08 19.98 26.32
N TYR A 609 -10.97 20.39 26.89
CA TYR A 609 -10.90 21.25 28.07
C TYR A 609 -9.95 22.42 27.79
N PRO A 610 -10.49 23.57 27.34
CA PRO A 610 -9.69 24.78 27.21
C PRO A 610 -9.46 25.44 28.57
N GLU A 611 -8.19 25.73 28.88
CA GLU A 611 -7.79 26.49 30.06
C GLU A 611 -7.78 28.01 29.79
N ASN A 612 -7.78 28.79 30.87
CA ASN A 612 -7.81 30.25 30.77
C ASN A 612 -6.49 30.86 30.27
N ASP A 613 -5.39 30.14 30.40
CA ASP A 613 -4.04 30.58 30.04
C ASP A 613 -3.70 30.35 28.56
N GLY A 614 -4.59 29.70 27.80
CA GLY A 614 -4.40 29.35 26.39
C GLY A 614 -3.91 27.92 26.15
N VAL A 615 -3.70 27.12 27.19
CA VAL A 615 -3.52 25.66 27.07
C VAL A 615 -4.87 25.00 26.83
N VAL A 616 -4.92 23.95 26.02
CA VAL A 616 -6.13 23.17 25.74
C VAL A 616 -5.79 21.69 25.83
N TRP A 617 -6.61 20.95 26.56
CA TRP A 617 -6.45 19.51 26.72
C TRP A 617 -7.50 18.76 25.92
N PHE A 618 -7.07 17.73 25.20
CA PHE A 618 -7.92 16.80 24.48
C PHE A 618 -7.81 15.44 25.16
N GLY A 619 -8.91 14.90 25.67
CA GLY A 619 -8.94 13.51 26.15
C GLY A 619 -9.22 12.57 24.99
N SER A 620 -8.35 11.59 24.79
CA SER A 620 -8.43 10.60 23.72
C SER A 620 -8.61 9.19 24.26
N ALA A 621 -8.78 8.23 23.36
CA ALA A 621 -8.87 6.80 23.70
C ALA A 621 -7.59 6.24 24.36
N TYR A 622 -6.45 6.93 24.24
CA TYR A 622 -5.13 6.46 24.68
C TYR A 622 -4.48 7.34 25.75
N GLY A 623 -5.18 8.37 26.22
CA GLY A 623 -4.68 9.30 27.23
C GLY A 623 -5.14 10.72 26.96
N ALA A 624 -4.24 11.70 27.06
CA ALA A 624 -4.54 13.10 26.83
C ALA A 624 -3.48 13.79 25.97
N ILE A 625 -3.91 14.76 25.18
CA ILE A 625 -3.07 15.60 24.33
C ILE A 625 -3.19 17.03 24.84
N ARG A 626 -2.05 17.67 25.10
CA ARG A 626 -1.95 19.06 25.53
C ARG A 626 -1.57 19.92 24.33
N TYR A 627 -2.37 20.94 24.04
CA TYR A 627 -2.13 21.95 23.00
C TYR A 627 -1.88 23.33 23.62
N ASP A 628 -0.80 24.01 23.26
CA ASP A 628 -0.52 25.39 23.65
C ASP A 628 -0.92 26.36 22.52
N SER A 629 -2.05 27.04 22.68
CA SER A 629 -2.56 27.95 21.64
C SER A 629 -1.89 29.33 21.61
N ARG A 630 -0.89 29.59 22.48
CA ARG A 630 -0.19 30.88 22.56
C ARG A 630 0.92 31.04 21.51
N GLN A 631 1.47 29.94 21.02
CA GLN A 631 2.55 29.92 20.04
C GLN A 631 2.11 29.13 18.80
N PRO A 632 1.12 29.62 18.02
CA PRO A 632 0.65 28.88 16.86
C PRO A 632 1.84 28.56 15.92
N PRO A 633 2.03 27.28 15.51
CA PRO A 633 3.14 26.94 14.64
C PRO A 633 3.02 27.65 13.31
N ASP A 634 4.16 28.04 12.74
CA ASP A 634 4.19 28.46 11.35
C ASP A 634 4.13 27.22 10.47
N TYR A 635 2.92 26.91 9.99
CA TYR A 635 2.71 25.78 9.09
C TYR A 635 3.10 26.12 7.64
N ALA A 636 3.39 27.38 7.32
CA ALA A 636 3.68 27.87 5.98
C ALA A 636 5.14 27.58 5.58
N GLU A 637 5.55 26.32 5.63
CA GLU A 637 6.82 25.90 5.05
C GLU A 637 6.76 26.03 3.52
N ASN A 638 7.62 26.88 2.97
CA ASN A 638 7.92 26.83 1.54
C ASN A 638 8.80 25.60 1.28
N TYR A 639 8.24 24.59 0.64
CA TYR A 639 8.97 23.41 0.20
C TYR A 639 8.72 23.14 -1.29
N THR A 640 9.60 22.37 -1.91
CA THR A 640 9.53 22.06 -3.34
C THR A 640 9.44 20.55 -3.50
N THR A 641 8.57 20.08 -4.39
CA THR A 641 8.57 18.68 -4.80
C THR A 641 9.84 18.40 -5.60
N LEU A 642 10.39 17.20 -5.44
CA LEU A 642 11.60 16.78 -6.12
C LEU A 642 11.26 15.60 -7.04
N ILE A 643 11.60 15.71 -8.31
CA ILE A 643 11.67 14.54 -9.19
C ILE A 643 12.99 13.84 -8.85
N ARG A 644 12.89 12.61 -8.35
CA ARG A 644 14.01 11.85 -7.80
C ARG A 644 14.63 10.96 -8.86
N ARG A 645 13.82 10.28 -9.68
CA ARG A 645 14.30 9.42 -10.78
C ARG A 645 13.34 9.46 -11.97
N VAL A 646 13.91 9.36 -13.18
CA VAL A 646 13.17 9.07 -14.41
C VAL A 646 13.75 7.82 -15.03
N ILE A 647 12.90 6.81 -15.20
CA ILE A 647 13.23 5.47 -15.71
C ILE A 647 12.51 5.29 -17.04
N VAL A 648 13.19 4.73 -18.02
CA VAL A 648 12.75 4.61 -19.41
C VAL A 648 12.89 3.15 -19.85
N GLY A 649 11.91 2.64 -20.58
CA GLY A 649 11.84 1.23 -20.96
C GLY A 649 11.65 0.34 -19.73
N ARG A 650 12.44 -0.75 -19.61
CA ARG A 650 12.35 -1.67 -18.46
C ARG A 650 13.10 -1.17 -17.23
N ASP A 651 14.33 -0.67 -17.37
CA ASP A 651 15.20 -0.34 -16.22
C ASP A 651 16.19 0.82 -16.48
N SER A 652 16.13 1.49 -17.64
CA SER A 652 17.14 2.49 -18.01
C SER A 652 16.88 3.81 -17.29
N VAL A 653 17.74 4.16 -16.32
CA VAL A 653 17.64 5.43 -15.59
C VAL A 653 18.23 6.55 -16.45
N VAL A 654 17.41 7.56 -16.77
CA VAL A 654 17.80 8.70 -17.65
C VAL A 654 18.01 9.98 -16.84
N TYR A 655 17.43 10.05 -15.64
CA TYR A 655 17.63 11.17 -14.72
C TYR A 655 17.62 10.69 -13.28
N VAL A 656 18.52 11.26 -12.47
CA VAL A 656 18.58 11.09 -11.01
C VAL A 656 18.75 12.47 -10.38
N GLY A 657 17.82 12.87 -9.52
CA GLY A 657 17.75 14.21 -8.92
C GLY A 657 19.00 14.58 -8.11
N GLY A 658 19.87 15.40 -8.70
CA GLY A 658 21.16 15.84 -8.14
C GLY A 658 21.22 17.32 -7.72
N HIS A 659 22.40 17.75 -7.25
CA HIS A 659 22.76 19.09 -6.74
C HIS A 659 23.04 20.15 -7.84
N GLU A 660 23.02 19.80 -9.13
CA GLU A 660 23.30 20.80 -10.16
C GLU A 660 22.10 21.74 -10.40
N THR A 661 22.30 22.97 -9.93
CA THR A 661 21.69 24.27 -10.28
C THR A 661 20.55 24.25 -11.29
N GLN A 662 19.45 24.88 -10.86
CA GLN A 662 18.25 25.31 -11.58
C GLN A 662 18.45 26.05 -12.93
N ASN A 663 19.69 26.24 -13.43
CA ASN A 663 20.01 27.03 -14.61
C ASN A 663 20.47 26.24 -15.85
N ARG A 664 20.38 24.91 -15.84
CA ARG A 664 20.46 24.10 -17.06
C ARG A 664 19.24 23.19 -17.12
N GLN A 665 18.11 23.71 -17.58
CA GLN A 665 17.17 22.88 -18.34
C GLN A 665 17.62 22.93 -19.81
N PRO A 666 18.41 21.98 -20.31
CA PRO A 666 18.36 21.71 -21.73
C PRO A 666 17.12 20.84 -22.00
N LEU A 667 16.38 21.11 -23.07
CA LEU A 667 15.62 20.06 -23.74
C LEU A 667 16.61 18.90 -24.01
N ALA A 668 16.66 17.83 -23.22
CA ALA A 668 17.80 16.89 -23.31
C ALA A 668 17.59 15.43 -22.87
N ALA A 669 16.36 14.95 -22.75
CA ALA A 669 16.11 13.51 -22.76
C ALA A 669 15.32 13.17 -24.02
N SER A 670 16.03 12.78 -25.09
CA SER A 670 15.41 12.17 -26.26
C SER A 670 15.25 10.67 -26.00
N ILE A 671 14.01 10.22 -25.87
CA ILE A 671 13.66 8.84 -25.64
C ILE A 671 13.38 8.18 -27.00
N THR A 672 14.00 7.03 -27.24
CA THR A 672 13.78 6.21 -28.42
C THR A 672 12.35 5.67 -28.44
N TYR A 673 11.75 5.55 -29.63
CA TYR A 673 10.38 5.06 -29.79
C TYR A 673 10.12 3.69 -29.12
N ASN A 674 11.13 2.81 -29.10
CA ASN A 674 11.02 1.49 -28.47
C ASN A 674 10.99 1.53 -26.94
N ASP A 675 11.43 2.64 -26.35
CA ASP A 675 11.50 2.84 -24.90
C ASP A 675 10.48 3.88 -24.44
N ASN A 676 9.37 4.02 -25.16
CA ASN A 676 8.31 5.00 -24.87
C ASN A 676 7.46 4.68 -23.61
N ALA A 677 7.96 3.82 -22.73
CA ALA A 677 7.48 3.64 -21.36
C ALA A 677 8.36 4.47 -20.43
N VAL A 678 7.77 5.42 -19.70
CA VAL A 678 8.48 6.35 -18.82
C VAL A 678 7.86 6.34 -17.44
N ARG A 679 8.69 6.11 -16.43
CA ARG A 679 8.31 6.09 -15.01
C ARG A 679 9.03 7.20 -14.26
N PHE A 680 8.27 7.98 -13.51
CA PHE A 680 8.72 9.08 -12.67
C PHE A 680 8.61 8.68 -11.21
N GLU A 681 9.69 8.84 -10.46
CA GLU A 681 9.70 8.72 -8.99
C GLU A 681 9.94 10.12 -8.42
N PHE A 682 9.10 10.56 -7.47
CA PHE A 682 9.14 11.90 -6.91
C PHE A 682 8.87 11.87 -5.40
N ALA A 683 9.33 12.91 -4.69
CA ALA A 683 9.18 13.01 -3.24
C ALA A 683 9.07 14.48 -2.81
N ALA A 684 8.43 14.72 -1.67
CA ALA A 684 8.43 15.99 -0.98
C ALA A 684 9.18 15.84 0.35
N PRO A 685 10.26 16.62 0.58
CA PRO A 685 11.05 16.53 1.81
C PRO A 685 10.36 17.27 2.97
N THR A 686 9.16 16.80 3.32
CA THR A 686 8.34 17.22 4.46
C THR A 686 8.13 16.02 5.38
N PHE A 687 8.71 16.10 6.58
CA PHE A 687 8.85 14.96 7.50
C PHE A 687 7.79 14.92 8.61
N ALA A 688 6.92 15.93 8.67
CA ALA A 688 5.79 15.95 9.59
C ALA A 688 4.62 15.13 9.01
N GLN A 689 4.37 13.93 9.56
CA GLN A 689 3.39 12.96 9.03
C GLN A 689 3.63 12.70 7.53
N GLU A 690 4.85 12.31 7.19
CA GLU A 690 5.30 12.09 5.81
C GLU A 690 4.43 11.10 5.03
N GLU A 691 3.79 10.15 5.72
CA GLU A 691 2.83 9.20 5.18
C GLU A 691 1.52 9.84 4.66
N ARG A 692 1.20 11.06 5.11
CA ARG A 692 0.00 11.81 4.68
C ARG A 692 0.27 12.79 3.54
N ASN A 693 1.51 12.88 3.06
CA ASN A 693 1.83 13.70 1.90
C ASN A 693 1.08 13.18 0.67
N GLN A 694 0.45 14.09 -0.07
CA GLN A 694 -0.27 13.81 -1.30
C GLN A 694 0.43 14.47 -2.48
N TYR A 695 0.28 13.90 -3.66
CA TYR A 695 0.88 14.36 -4.90
C TYR A 695 -0.18 14.52 -5.98
N GLN A 696 0.02 15.52 -6.82
CA GLN A 696 -0.76 15.78 -8.02
C GLN A 696 0.18 15.81 -9.21
N THR A 697 -0.16 15.10 -10.28
CA THR A 697 0.67 14.97 -11.48
C THR A 697 -0.09 15.39 -12.73
N ILE A 698 0.64 15.85 -13.74
CA ILE A 698 0.14 16.06 -15.10
C ILE A 698 1.27 15.83 -16.10
N LEU A 699 0.96 15.19 -17.22
CA LEU A 699 1.80 15.13 -18.41
C LEU A 699 1.23 16.05 -19.48
N GLU A 700 1.80 17.24 -19.62
CA GLU A 700 1.39 18.20 -20.66
C GLU A 700 1.63 17.59 -22.05
N ASN A 701 0.74 17.93 -23.00
CA ASN A 701 0.62 17.33 -24.34
C ASN A 701 0.17 15.86 -24.36
N PHE A 702 -0.28 15.31 -23.23
CA PHE A 702 -0.95 14.00 -23.14
C PHE A 702 -2.26 14.09 -22.34
N GLU A 703 -2.25 14.80 -21.21
CA GLU A 703 -3.40 15.01 -20.32
C GLU A 703 -3.93 16.46 -20.41
N GLN A 704 -5.24 16.67 -20.20
CA GLN A 704 -5.86 17.99 -20.24
C GLN A 704 -5.96 18.69 -18.87
N ALA A 705 -5.90 17.93 -17.78
CA ALA A 705 -6.04 18.43 -16.41
C ALA A 705 -5.18 17.63 -15.45
N TRP A 706 -4.89 18.20 -14.29
CA TRP A 706 -4.17 17.52 -13.21
C TRP A 706 -4.94 16.30 -12.71
N ALA A 707 -4.22 15.22 -12.41
CA ALA A 707 -4.78 14.04 -11.77
C ALA A 707 -5.36 14.39 -10.38
N PRO A 708 -6.24 13.56 -9.79
CA PRO A 708 -6.63 13.71 -8.39
C PRO A 708 -5.42 13.60 -7.43
N TRP A 709 -5.52 14.18 -6.24
CA TRP A 709 -4.53 14.02 -5.19
C TRP A 709 -4.41 12.55 -4.77
N SER A 710 -3.19 12.02 -4.73
CA SER A 710 -2.89 10.64 -4.37
C SER A 710 -1.66 10.55 -3.45
N ALA A 711 -1.57 9.55 -2.58
CA ALA A 711 -0.38 9.29 -1.78
C ALA A 711 0.75 8.58 -2.59
N GLU A 712 0.48 8.21 -3.84
CA GLU A 712 1.46 7.59 -4.72
C GLU A 712 2.60 8.55 -5.07
N HIS A 713 3.83 8.08 -4.86
CA HIS A 713 5.08 8.81 -5.13
C HIS A 713 5.74 8.37 -6.45
N VAL A 714 5.02 7.59 -7.25
CA VAL A 714 5.45 7.06 -8.55
C VAL A 714 4.34 7.28 -9.57
N LYS A 715 4.69 7.71 -10.78
CA LYS A 715 3.77 7.80 -11.92
C LYS A 715 4.40 7.18 -13.15
N GLU A 716 3.67 6.28 -13.81
CA GLU A 716 4.14 5.57 -15.01
C GLU A 716 3.24 5.86 -16.21
N TYR A 717 3.85 6.09 -17.36
CA TYR A 717 3.20 6.25 -18.65
C TYR A 717 3.76 5.23 -19.63
N THR A 718 2.90 4.43 -20.26
CA THR A 718 3.28 3.41 -21.23
C THR A 718 2.84 3.79 -22.64
N ASN A 719 3.60 3.39 -23.65
CA ASN A 719 3.26 3.57 -25.06
C ASN A 719 3.05 5.04 -25.48
N LEU A 720 3.89 5.96 -24.99
CA LEU A 720 3.78 7.37 -25.37
C LEU A 720 4.00 7.55 -26.89
N PRO A 721 3.10 8.29 -27.58
CA PRO A 721 3.32 8.67 -28.98
C PRO A 721 4.60 9.51 -29.17
N PRO A 722 5.11 9.65 -30.40
CA PRO A 722 6.19 10.59 -30.67
C PRO A 722 5.71 12.03 -30.46
N GLY A 723 6.48 12.82 -29.71
CA GLY A 723 6.10 14.18 -29.33
C GLY A 723 6.97 14.74 -28.22
N GLU A 724 6.77 16.02 -27.92
CA GLU A 724 7.38 16.69 -26.78
C GLU A 724 6.42 16.68 -25.60
N TYR A 725 6.94 16.32 -24.43
CA TYR A 725 6.16 16.17 -23.20
C TYR A 725 6.82 16.94 -22.07
N ARG A 726 5.99 17.44 -21.14
CA ARG A 726 6.44 18.02 -19.88
C ARG A 726 5.68 17.38 -18.74
N PHE A 727 6.40 16.59 -17.95
CA PHE A 727 5.87 16.04 -16.71
C PHE A 727 5.97 17.08 -15.61
N ARG A 728 4.87 17.33 -14.89
CA ARG A 728 4.83 18.23 -13.75
C ARG A 728 4.22 17.54 -12.56
N VAL A 729 4.79 17.78 -11.39
CA VAL A 729 4.32 17.22 -10.12
C VAL A 729 4.40 18.25 -9.02
N LYS A 730 3.33 18.38 -8.24
CA LYS A 730 3.30 19.17 -7.00
C LYS A 730 2.83 18.29 -5.86
N ALA A 731 3.22 18.64 -4.65
CA ALA A 731 2.84 17.93 -3.44
C ALA A 731 1.95 18.81 -2.56
N LYS A 732 1.16 18.18 -1.71
CA LYS A 732 0.41 18.81 -0.63
C LYS A 732 0.78 18.08 0.66
N ASN A 733 1.30 18.82 1.63
CA ASN A 733 1.73 18.24 2.90
C ASN A 733 0.53 17.88 3.79
N SER A 734 0.79 17.28 4.93
CA SER A 734 -0.20 16.91 5.94
C SER A 734 -1.06 18.09 6.43
N HIS A 735 -0.54 19.31 6.39
CA HIS A 735 -1.25 20.53 6.79
C HIS A 735 -2.09 21.16 5.65
N GLY A 736 -2.09 20.56 4.46
CA GLY A 736 -2.85 21.04 3.31
C GLY A 736 -2.16 22.12 2.48
N HIS A 737 -0.91 22.45 2.76
CA HIS A 737 -0.14 23.42 1.97
C HIS A 737 0.44 22.78 0.72
N GLU A 738 0.29 23.44 -0.42
CA GLU A 738 0.80 22.98 -1.71
C GLU A 738 2.23 23.49 -1.95
N SER A 739 3.07 22.63 -2.52
CA SER A 739 4.43 22.95 -2.92
C SER A 739 4.47 23.68 -4.27
N ALA A 740 5.62 24.29 -4.57
CA ALA A 740 5.97 24.59 -5.96
C ALA A 740 6.02 23.30 -6.80
N ALA A 741 5.60 23.38 -8.06
CA ALA A 741 5.62 22.25 -8.98
C ALA A 741 7.04 21.98 -9.50
N ALA A 742 7.45 20.71 -9.47
CA ALA A 742 8.65 20.22 -10.13
C ALA A 742 8.32 19.83 -11.56
N GLU A 743 9.27 20.06 -12.49
CA GLU A 743 9.04 19.81 -13.91
C GLU A 743 10.19 19.05 -14.55
N PHE A 744 9.86 18.16 -15.49
CA PHE A 744 10.81 17.44 -16.33
C PHE A 744 10.33 17.39 -17.78
N ALA A 745 11.12 17.95 -18.71
CA ALA A 745 10.80 18.00 -20.13
C ALA A 745 11.58 16.92 -20.91
N PHE A 746 10.90 16.19 -21.79
CA PHE A 746 11.48 15.13 -22.62
C PHE A 746 10.77 15.01 -23.98
N ALA A 747 11.40 14.35 -24.94
CA ALA A 747 10.82 14.10 -26.26
C ALA A 747 10.90 12.63 -26.63
N VAL A 748 9.80 12.06 -27.13
CA VAL A 748 9.77 10.70 -27.70
C VAL A 748 10.02 10.82 -29.20
N LEU A 749 11.13 10.24 -29.68
CA LEU A 749 11.53 10.31 -31.08
C LEU A 749 10.62 9.44 -31.96
N PRO A 750 10.32 9.85 -33.21
CA PRO A 750 9.61 9.00 -34.16
C PRO A 750 10.48 7.80 -34.56
N PRO A 751 9.86 6.66 -34.92
CA PRO A 751 10.61 5.50 -35.40
C PRO A 751 11.33 5.81 -36.71
N TRP A 752 12.48 5.16 -36.97
CA TRP A 752 13.38 5.47 -38.09
C TRP A 752 12.67 5.46 -39.47
N TYR A 753 11.67 4.60 -39.66
CA TYR A 753 10.91 4.47 -40.90
C TYR A 753 9.90 5.60 -41.16
N ARG A 754 9.74 6.54 -40.22
CA ARG A 754 8.92 7.76 -40.33
C ARG A 754 9.77 9.05 -40.34
N THR A 755 11.05 8.94 -40.63
CA THR A 755 11.95 10.10 -40.75
C THR A 755 11.92 10.70 -42.15
N TRP A 756 12.30 11.97 -42.29
CA TRP A 756 12.30 12.66 -43.59
C TRP A 756 13.21 11.98 -44.64
N TRP A 757 14.33 11.40 -44.21
CA TRP A 757 15.23 10.67 -45.11
C TRP A 757 14.65 9.30 -45.50
N ALA A 758 13.86 8.64 -44.64
CA ALA A 758 13.10 7.45 -45.02
C ALA A 758 12.04 7.81 -46.08
N TYR A 759 11.35 8.93 -45.93
CA TYR A 759 10.44 9.45 -46.97
C TYR A 759 11.17 9.81 -48.27
N ALA A 760 12.37 10.39 -48.20
CA ALA A 760 13.22 10.63 -49.37
C ALA A 760 13.63 9.29 -50.03
N GLY A 761 13.96 8.27 -49.24
CA GLY A 761 14.23 6.92 -49.72
C GLY A 761 13.01 6.26 -50.38
N TYR A 762 11.82 6.40 -49.81
CA TYR A 762 10.57 5.93 -50.42
C TYR A 762 10.28 6.64 -51.74
N ALA A 763 10.49 7.96 -51.79
CA ALA A 763 10.34 8.74 -53.01
C ALA A 763 11.35 8.33 -54.10
N LEU A 764 12.59 8.03 -53.71
CA LEU A 764 13.65 7.57 -54.63
C LEU A 764 13.37 6.14 -55.13
N LEU A 765 12.91 5.24 -54.25
CA LEU A 765 12.44 3.90 -54.63
C LEU A 765 11.26 3.97 -55.60
N LEU A 766 10.28 4.82 -55.30
CA LEU A 766 9.13 5.08 -56.18
C LEU A 766 9.60 5.64 -57.53
N GLY A 767 10.54 6.59 -57.53
CA GLY A 767 11.16 7.12 -58.74
C GLY A 767 11.89 6.06 -59.55
N MET A 768 12.63 5.15 -58.90
CA MET A 768 13.28 4.00 -59.55
C MET A 768 12.27 3.02 -60.12
N LEU A 769 11.16 2.75 -59.42
CA LEU A 769 10.09 1.89 -59.92
C LEU A 769 9.38 2.51 -61.13
N ILE A 770 9.09 3.81 -61.09
CA ILE A 770 8.53 4.56 -62.22
C ILE A 770 9.51 4.57 -63.40
N PHE A 771 10.80 4.81 -63.15
CA PHE A 771 11.84 4.76 -64.17
C PHE A 771 11.99 3.36 -64.78
N ALA A 772 11.97 2.31 -63.97
CA ALA A 772 12.00 0.93 -64.44
C ALA A 772 10.76 0.60 -65.28
N ALA A 773 9.58 1.03 -64.84
CA ALA A 773 8.32 0.89 -65.58
C ALA A 773 8.37 1.65 -66.92
N ASP A 774 8.84 2.90 -66.94
CA ASP A 774 9.04 3.69 -68.17
C ASP A 774 10.07 3.04 -69.09
N ARG A 775 11.20 2.55 -68.56
CA ARG A 775 12.24 1.84 -69.33
C ARG A 775 11.69 0.55 -69.96
N LEU A 776 10.86 -0.19 -69.22
CA LEU A 776 10.14 -1.36 -69.71
C LEU A 776 9.09 -1.00 -70.77
N GLN A 777 8.37 0.10 -70.59
CA GLN A 777 7.39 0.63 -71.56
C GLN A 777 8.05 1.09 -72.86
N ARG A 778 9.15 1.85 -72.79
CA ARG A 778 9.93 2.31 -73.96
C ARG A 778 10.53 1.14 -74.73
N ARG A 779 11.01 0.09 -74.04
CA ARG A 779 11.45 -1.17 -74.68
C ARG A 779 10.30 -1.91 -75.39
N ARG A 780 9.08 -1.86 -74.85
CA ARG A 780 7.88 -2.38 -75.52
C ARG A 780 7.46 -1.53 -76.72
N LEU A 781 7.65 -0.21 -76.66
CA LEU A 781 7.30 0.74 -77.73
C LEU A 781 8.23 0.61 -78.95
N LEU A 782 9.54 0.46 -78.75
CA LEU A 782 10.54 0.22 -79.82
C LEU A 782 10.31 -1.12 -80.56
N ARG A 783 9.74 -2.12 -79.89
CA ARG A 783 9.33 -3.39 -80.53
C ARG A 783 8.11 -3.22 -81.45
N LYS A 784 7.23 -2.24 -81.19
CA LYS A 784 6.06 -1.92 -82.02
C LYS A 784 6.39 -1.12 -83.28
N GLU A 785 7.43 -0.27 -83.25
CA GLU A 785 7.82 0.53 -84.41
C GLU A 785 8.40 -0.31 -85.56
N ARG A 786 9.11 -1.41 -85.27
CA ARG A 786 9.60 -2.35 -86.28
C ARG A 786 8.47 -3.09 -87.02
N ALA A 787 7.29 -3.22 -86.41
CA ALA A 787 6.12 -3.84 -87.02
C ALA A 787 5.36 -2.90 -87.98
N ARG A 788 5.53 -1.57 -87.84
CA ARG A 788 4.79 -0.55 -88.62
C ARG A 788 5.32 -0.35 -90.05
N ALA A 789 6.53 -0.80 -90.36
CA ALA A 789 7.09 -0.70 -91.72
C ALA A 789 6.49 -1.73 -92.71
N HIS A 790 5.87 -2.81 -92.22
CA HIS A 790 5.32 -3.90 -93.05
C HIS A 790 3.82 -3.73 -93.38
N LEU A 791 3.15 -2.75 -92.78
CA LEU A 791 1.69 -2.57 -92.81
C LEU A 791 1.18 -1.62 -93.92
N ARG A 792 2.06 -1.11 -94.80
CA ARG A 792 1.71 -0.08 -95.79
C ARG A 792 1.16 -0.63 -97.12
N GLU A 793 1.05 -1.96 -97.25
CA GLU A 793 0.75 -2.65 -98.50
C GLU A 793 -0.61 -3.39 -98.52
N VAL A 794 -1.31 -3.52 -97.38
CA VAL A 794 -2.39 -4.52 -97.29
C VAL A 794 -3.83 -4.00 -97.46
N GLU A 795 -4.19 -2.73 -97.23
CA GLU A 795 -5.65 -2.44 -97.18
C GLU A 795 -5.98 -0.93 -97.23
N LEU A 796 -6.61 -0.28 -98.22
CA LEU A 796 -7.17 -0.62 -99.54
C LEU A 796 -8.19 -1.77 -99.66
N ARG A 797 -8.56 -2.44 -98.57
CA ARG A 797 -9.78 -3.26 -98.49
C ARG A 797 -10.61 -2.88 -97.28
N ALA A 798 -10.94 -1.59 -97.25
CA ALA A 798 -12.07 -1.08 -96.49
C ALA A 798 -13.34 -1.82 -96.92
N GLU A 799 -14.15 -2.32 -95.98
CA GLU A 799 -15.63 -2.36 -96.03
C GLU A 799 -16.29 -3.21 -94.91
N SER A 800 -15.57 -4.04 -94.15
CA SER A 800 -16.21 -4.92 -93.15
C SER A 800 -16.46 -4.31 -91.75
N ALA A 801 -16.36 -2.98 -91.61
CA ALA A 801 -16.42 -2.26 -90.33
C ALA A 801 -17.83 -2.11 -89.70
N GLU A 802 -18.91 -2.51 -90.38
CA GLU A 802 -20.27 -2.41 -89.82
C GLU A 802 -20.75 -3.65 -89.05
N ALA A 803 -20.04 -4.78 -89.14
CA ALA A 803 -20.42 -6.01 -88.43
C ALA A 803 -19.89 -6.08 -86.98
N LEU A 804 -18.92 -5.25 -86.59
CA LEU A 804 -18.25 -5.32 -85.28
C LEU A 804 -19.05 -4.62 -84.15
N ALA A 805 -19.91 -3.66 -84.47
CA ALA A 805 -20.68 -2.90 -83.47
C ALA A 805 -21.82 -3.71 -82.81
N LYS A 806 -22.32 -4.77 -83.47
CA LYS A 806 -23.36 -5.65 -82.91
C LYS A 806 -22.80 -6.69 -81.91
N ALA A 807 -21.52 -7.08 -82.07
CA ALA A 807 -20.84 -8.04 -81.19
C ALA A 807 -20.39 -7.41 -79.84
N GLU A 808 -20.25 -6.09 -79.76
CA GLU A 808 -19.82 -5.40 -78.54
C GLU A 808 -20.96 -5.23 -77.50
N SER A 809 -22.22 -5.15 -77.96
CA SER A 809 -23.40 -5.00 -77.08
C SER A 809 -23.74 -6.29 -76.32
N GLU A 810 -23.59 -7.46 -76.94
CA GLU A 810 -23.75 -8.76 -76.26
C GLU A 810 -22.61 -9.06 -75.27
N ARG A 811 -21.38 -8.61 -75.58
CA ARG A 811 -20.22 -8.76 -74.69
C ARG A 811 -20.37 -7.95 -73.39
N LYS A 812 -21.06 -6.81 -73.45
CA LYS A 812 -21.31 -5.94 -72.28
C LYS A 812 -22.34 -6.54 -71.33
N LYS A 813 -23.42 -7.14 -71.85
CA LYS A 813 -24.45 -7.84 -71.04
C LYS A 813 -23.90 -9.07 -70.29
N ASN A 814 -22.99 -9.82 -70.89
CA ASN A 814 -22.38 -10.99 -70.24
C ASN A 814 -21.41 -10.62 -69.09
N ILE A 815 -20.79 -9.44 -69.13
CA ILE A 815 -19.90 -8.96 -68.06
C ILE A 815 -20.69 -8.46 -66.84
N GLU A 816 -21.84 -7.82 -67.05
CA GLU A 816 -22.72 -7.36 -65.96
C GLU A 816 -23.33 -8.52 -65.16
N LEU A 817 -23.83 -9.55 -65.85
CA LEU A 817 -24.37 -10.75 -65.21
C LEU A 817 -23.31 -11.50 -64.36
N LEU A 818 -22.07 -11.57 -64.87
CA LEU A 818 -20.94 -12.17 -64.16
C LEU A 818 -20.52 -11.40 -62.91
N SER A 819 -20.61 -10.07 -62.94
CA SER A 819 -20.30 -9.23 -61.78
C SER A 819 -21.33 -9.36 -60.66
N GLU A 820 -22.62 -9.52 -61.00
CA GLU A 820 -23.71 -9.70 -60.03
C GLU A 820 -23.56 -11.04 -59.28
N MET A 821 -23.26 -12.13 -60.01
CA MET A 821 -23.00 -13.45 -59.43
C MET A 821 -21.74 -13.45 -58.54
N GLY A 822 -20.67 -12.78 -58.97
CA GLY A 822 -19.45 -12.61 -58.16
C GLY A 822 -19.72 -11.95 -56.81
N LYS A 823 -20.54 -10.89 -56.77
CA LYS A 823 -20.93 -10.21 -55.53
C LYS A 823 -21.70 -11.13 -54.57
N GLN A 824 -22.68 -11.88 -55.07
CA GLN A 824 -23.50 -12.78 -54.26
C GLN A 824 -22.68 -13.91 -53.60
N ILE A 825 -21.62 -14.38 -54.27
CA ILE A 825 -20.70 -15.38 -53.75
C ILE A 825 -19.78 -14.79 -52.67
N THR A 826 -19.19 -13.62 -52.91
CA THR A 826 -18.25 -12.97 -51.96
C THR A 826 -18.91 -12.42 -50.70
N ALA A 827 -20.24 -12.25 -50.68
CA ALA A 827 -20.99 -11.76 -49.52
C ALA A 827 -21.23 -12.83 -48.43
N SER A 828 -20.99 -14.10 -48.72
CA SER A 828 -21.14 -15.18 -47.75
C SER A 828 -19.81 -15.43 -47.03
N LEU A 829 -19.86 -15.62 -45.71
CA LEU A 829 -18.69 -15.97 -44.89
C LEU A 829 -18.68 -17.46 -44.48
N ASP A 830 -19.67 -18.24 -44.95
CA ASP A 830 -19.78 -19.67 -44.72
C ASP A 830 -19.38 -20.45 -45.99
N SER A 831 -18.42 -21.37 -45.85
CA SER A 831 -17.90 -22.18 -46.96
C SER A 831 -18.95 -23.09 -47.59
N ASP A 832 -19.89 -23.64 -46.83
CA ASP A 832 -20.89 -24.57 -47.38
C ASP A 832 -21.96 -23.81 -48.18
N ILE A 833 -22.34 -22.61 -47.74
CA ILE A 833 -23.23 -21.70 -48.48
C ILE A 833 -22.55 -21.23 -49.77
N ILE A 834 -21.25 -20.91 -49.73
CA ILE A 834 -20.47 -20.53 -50.92
C ILE A 834 -20.51 -21.65 -51.96
N PHE A 835 -20.27 -22.91 -51.54
CA PHE A 835 -20.25 -24.05 -52.47
C PHE A 835 -21.62 -24.32 -53.12
N HIS A 836 -22.71 -24.18 -52.35
CA HIS A 836 -24.05 -24.40 -52.88
C HIS A 836 -24.45 -23.35 -53.92
N LYS A 837 -24.23 -22.06 -53.63
CA LYS A 837 -24.51 -20.97 -54.59
C LYS A 837 -23.68 -21.09 -55.87
N LEU A 838 -22.41 -21.49 -55.73
CA LEU A 838 -21.53 -21.73 -56.87
C LEU A 838 -22.08 -22.81 -57.80
N TYR A 839 -22.60 -23.91 -57.23
CA TYR A 839 -23.24 -24.97 -58.02
C TYR A 839 -24.46 -24.45 -58.79
N GLU A 840 -25.36 -23.71 -58.14
CA GLU A 840 -26.57 -23.16 -58.77
C GLU A 840 -26.24 -22.27 -59.98
N HIS A 841 -25.25 -21.38 -59.85
CA HIS A 841 -24.85 -20.47 -60.93
C HIS A 841 -24.16 -21.20 -62.09
N VAL A 842 -23.30 -22.17 -61.79
CA VAL A 842 -22.55 -22.90 -62.82
C VAL A 842 -23.49 -23.78 -63.65
N ASN A 843 -24.49 -24.42 -63.03
CA ASN A 843 -25.45 -25.28 -63.73
C ASN A 843 -26.37 -24.52 -64.71
N GLN A 844 -26.53 -23.20 -64.56
CA GLN A 844 -27.32 -22.37 -65.48
C GLN A 844 -26.55 -21.97 -66.74
N LEU A 845 -25.21 -22.05 -66.71
CA LEU A 845 -24.35 -21.43 -67.71
C LEU A 845 -23.49 -22.43 -68.51
N ALA A 846 -23.29 -23.63 -67.98
CA ALA A 846 -22.54 -24.70 -68.64
C ALA A 846 -23.13 -26.07 -68.28
N ASP A 847 -22.88 -27.07 -69.14
CA ASP A 847 -23.19 -28.47 -68.81
C ASP A 847 -22.26 -28.95 -67.66
N ALA A 848 -22.75 -28.87 -66.42
CA ALA A 848 -22.08 -29.32 -65.21
C ALA A 848 -22.70 -30.61 -64.67
N THR A 849 -22.91 -31.58 -65.57
CA THR A 849 -23.44 -32.91 -65.23
C THR A 849 -22.68 -33.55 -64.07
N ILE A 850 -21.37 -33.31 -63.93
CA ILE A 850 -20.64 -33.48 -62.67
C ILE A 850 -20.06 -32.13 -62.24
N PHE A 851 -20.26 -31.78 -60.97
CA PHE A 851 -19.69 -30.60 -60.35
C PHE A 851 -18.98 -30.97 -59.05
N GLY A 852 -17.86 -30.33 -58.73
CA GLY A 852 -17.22 -30.53 -57.44
C GLY A 852 -16.29 -29.40 -57.01
N VAL A 853 -16.27 -29.16 -55.71
CA VAL A 853 -15.33 -28.25 -55.05
C VAL A 853 -14.54 -29.01 -53.99
N GLY A 854 -13.22 -28.95 -54.10
CA GLY A 854 -12.29 -29.58 -53.16
C GLY A 854 -11.45 -28.53 -52.44
N ILE A 855 -11.34 -28.65 -51.11
CA ILE A 855 -10.46 -27.81 -50.29
C ILE A 855 -9.09 -28.50 -50.21
N TYR A 856 -8.02 -27.75 -50.48
CA TYR A 856 -6.67 -28.28 -50.42
C TYR A 856 -6.08 -28.09 -49.03
N HIS A 857 -5.74 -29.20 -48.37
CA HIS A 857 -5.05 -29.22 -47.08
C HIS A 857 -3.58 -29.64 -47.30
N PRO A 858 -2.65 -28.69 -47.50
CA PRO A 858 -1.25 -28.99 -47.80
C PRO A 858 -0.58 -29.79 -46.68
N GLU A 859 -0.86 -29.46 -45.42
CA GLU A 859 -0.31 -30.16 -44.23
C GLU A 859 -0.69 -31.64 -44.20
N GLN A 860 -1.95 -31.94 -44.55
CA GLN A 860 -2.48 -33.31 -44.58
C GLN A 860 -2.21 -34.00 -45.93
N ARG A 861 -1.60 -33.28 -46.89
CA ARG A 861 -1.32 -33.72 -48.26
C ARG A 861 -2.54 -34.31 -48.97
N GLN A 862 -3.73 -33.74 -48.74
CA GLN A 862 -4.97 -34.22 -49.36
C GLN A 862 -5.86 -33.08 -49.86
N ILE A 863 -6.71 -33.39 -50.84
CA ILE A 863 -7.80 -32.54 -51.31
C ILE A 863 -9.10 -33.14 -50.79
N GLU A 864 -9.80 -32.43 -49.93
CA GLU A 864 -11.07 -32.84 -49.33
C GLU A 864 -12.24 -32.30 -50.15
N TYR A 865 -13.07 -33.19 -50.72
CA TYR A 865 -14.26 -32.79 -51.47
C TYR A 865 -15.49 -32.84 -50.56
N ARG A 866 -15.92 -31.67 -50.10
CA ARG A 866 -17.11 -31.52 -49.24
C ARG A 866 -18.40 -31.41 -50.04
N LEU A 867 -18.35 -30.83 -51.24
CA LEU A 867 -19.46 -30.78 -52.18
C LEU A 867 -19.02 -31.33 -53.54
N ALA A 868 -19.56 -32.50 -53.91
CA ALA A 868 -19.45 -33.06 -55.24
C ALA A 868 -20.79 -33.68 -55.64
N LEU A 869 -21.24 -33.40 -56.85
CA LEU A 869 -22.56 -33.73 -57.38
C LEU A 869 -22.44 -34.35 -58.77
N ALA A 870 -23.26 -35.36 -59.09
CA ALA A 870 -23.44 -35.88 -60.46
C ALA A 870 -24.94 -35.98 -60.78
N LYS A 871 -25.39 -35.37 -61.89
CA LYS A 871 -26.81 -35.27 -62.28
C LYS A 871 -27.72 -34.84 -61.11
N GLY A 872 -27.23 -33.91 -60.26
CA GLY A 872 -27.96 -33.41 -59.09
C GLY A 872 -27.90 -34.28 -57.83
N LYS A 873 -27.25 -35.46 -57.86
CA LYS A 873 -27.09 -36.35 -56.71
C LYS A 873 -25.70 -36.20 -56.06
N ARG A 874 -25.63 -36.24 -54.72
CA ARG A 874 -24.39 -36.02 -53.97
C ARG A 874 -23.51 -37.27 -53.91
N TYR A 875 -22.21 -37.08 -54.05
CA TYR A 875 -21.21 -38.08 -53.68
C TYR A 875 -21.00 -38.07 -52.17
N ALA A 876 -20.75 -39.25 -51.58
CA ALA A 876 -20.30 -39.33 -50.19
C ALA A 876 -18.98 -38.54 -50.03
N PRO A 877 -18.76 -37.79 -48.93
CA PRO A 877 -17.53 -37.02 -48.73
C PRO A 877 -16.29 -37.90 -48.91
N TYR A 878 -15.36 -37.44 -49.73
CA TYR A 878 -14.14 -38.20 -50.05
C TYR A 878 -12.93 -37.28 -50.12
N THR A 879 -11.75 -37.85 -49.92
CA THR A 879 -10.48 -37.16 -50.07
C THR A 879 -9.68 -37.73 -51.23
N ARG A 880 -8.80 -36.91 -51.81
CA ARG A 880 -7.79 -37.33 -52.79
C ARG A 880 -6.41 -37.07 -52.22
N ASP A 881 -5.58 -38.10 -52.16
CA ASP A 881 -4.19 -37.98 -51.74
C ASP A 881 -3.34 -37.29 -52.82
N THR A 882 -2.64 -36.22 -52.44
CA THR A 882 -1.78 -35.43 -53.35
C THR A 882 -0.39 -36.03 -53.57
N ARG A 883 -0.04 -37.12 -52.87
CA ARG A 883 1.16 -37.92 -53.17
C ARG A 883 1.03 -38.65 -54.50
N ASN A 884 -0.19 -39.04 -54.88
CA ASN A 884 -0.44 -39.63 -56.20
C ASN A 884 -0.60 -38.52 -57.26
N LYS A 885 0.49 -38.26 -57.99
CA LYS A 885 0.59 -37.22 -59.03
C LYS A 885 -0.21 -37.54 -60.30
N ASN A 886 -0.60 -38.79 -60.51
CA ASN A 886 -1.33 -39.23 -61.69
C ASN A 886 -2.85 -38.96 -61.54
N GLN A 887 -3.20 -37.70 -61.24
CA GLN A 887 -4.57 -37.25 -61.02
C GLN A 887 -4.73 -35.81 -61.52
N PHE A 888 -5.74 -35.54 -62.35
CA PHE A 888 -6.04 -34.19 -62.85
C PHE A 888 -6.11 -33.10 -61.77
N PRO A 889 -6.81 -33.30 -60.62
CA PRO A 889 -6.86 -32.26 -59.60
C PRO A 889 -5.51 -32.01 -58.91
N VAL A 890 -4.64 -33.01 -58.81
CA VAL A 890 -3.30 -32.85 -58.23
C VAL A 890 -2.40 -32.08 -59.20
N TRP A 891 -2.41 -32.45 -60.48
CA TRP A 891 -1.67 -31.73 -61.52
C TRP A 891 -2.07 -30.25 -61.58
N CYS A 892 -3.38 -29.97 -61.53
CA CYS A 892 -3.95 -28.62 -61.56
C CYS A 892 -3.44 -27.74 -60.41
N ILE A 893 -3.40 -28.28 -59.17
CA ILE A 893 -2.91 -27.55 -57.99
C ILE A 893 -1.39 -27.32 -58.07
N GLU A 894 -0.60 -28.31 -58.48
CA GLU A 894 0.86 -28.19 -58.54
C GLU A 894 1.33 -27.20 -59.60
N HIS A 895 0.72 -27.23 -60.78
CA HIS A 895 1.08 -26.35 -61.89
C HIS A 895 0.38 -25.00 -61.82
N ARG A 896 -0.62 -24.85 -60.92
CA ARG A 896 -1.45 -23.65 -60.78
C ARG A 896 -2.09 -23.23 -62.10
N GLN A 897 -2.45 -24.20 -62.94
CA GLN A 897 -2.99 -24.00 -64.28
C GLN A 897 -4.25 -24.83 -64.50
N PRO A 898 -5.20 -24.34 -65.33
CA PRO A 898 -6.39 -25.11 -65.68
C PRO A 898 -6.06 -26.41 -66.38
N VAL A 899 -6.81 -27.47 -66.06
CA VAL A 899 -6.90 -28.66 -66.90
C VAL A 899 -8.16 -28.52 -67.74
N PHE A 900 -7.99 -28.39 -69.05
CA PHE A 900 -9.10 -28.26 -70.00
C PHE A 900 -9.03 -29.40 -71.02
N ILE A 901 -10.06 -30.25 -71.05
CA ILE A 901 -10.13 -31.44 -71.89
C ILE A 901 -11.53 -31.59 -72.48
N ASN A 902 -11.62 -31.74 -73.80
CA ASN A 902 -12.87 -31.94 -74.52
C ASN A 902 -13.08 -33.39 -74.98
N ASP A 903 -12.00 -34.15 -75.16
CA ASP A 903 -12.04 -35.60 -75.35
C ASP A 903 -11.05 -36.27 -74.38
N VAL A 904 -11.56 -36.77 -73.25
CA VAL A 904 -10.75 -37.39 -72.19
C VAL A 904 -9.93 -38.56 -72.73
N GLN A 905 -10.43 -39.33 -73.70
CA GLN A 905 -9.70 -40.50 -74.21
C GLN A 905 -8.49 -40.13 -75.07
N GLN A 906 -8.50 -38.95 -75.72
CA GLN A 906 -7.39 -38.49 -76.56
C GLN A 906 -6.45 -37.52 -75.85
N GLU A 907 -6.98 -36.69 -74.94
CA GLU A 907 -6.24 -35.54 -74.40
C GLU A 907 -5.70 -35.75 -72.98
N TYR A 908 -6.06 -36.83 -72.27
CA TYR A 908 -5.60 -37.05 -70.89
C TYR A 908 -4.08 -37.07 -70.73
N GLN A 909 -3.37 -37.60 -71.74
CA GLN A 909 -1.91 -37.73 -71.75
C GLN A 909 -1.19 -36.39 -71.68
N ARG A 910 -1.89 -35.27 -71.95
CA ARG A 910 -1.33 -33.92 -71.78
C ARG A 910 -1.06 -33.56 -70.32
N TYR A 911 -1.73 -34.21 -69.37
CA TYR A 911 -1.69 -33.85 -67.95
C TYR A 911 -1.33 -35.03 -67.03
N ILE A 912 -1.74 -36.25 -67.36
CA ILE A 912 -1.49 -37.44 -66.54
C ILE A 912 -1.03 -38.61 -67.41
N ALA A 913 -0.22 -39.52 -66.84
CA ALA A 913 0.36 -40.64 -67.56
C ALA A 913 -0.66 -41.74 -67.89
N GLU A 914 -1.63 -41.99 -67.00
CA GLU A 914 -2.67 -43.02 -67.19
C GLU A 914 -4.03 -42.52 -66.68
N PHE A 915 -5.09 -42.61 -67.48
CA PHE A 915 -6.45 -42.32 -67.03
C PHE A 915 -7.15 -43.60 -66.57
N LYS A 916 -7.42 -43.71 -65.26
CA LYS A 916 -8.30 -44.74 -64.69
C LYS A 916 -9.58 -44.08 -64.22
N ASP A 917 -10.72 -44.62 -64.65
CA ASP A 917 -12.01 -44.16 -64.18
C ASP A 917 -12.10 -44.38 -62.66
N PRO A 918 -12.21 -43.31 -61.85
CA PRO A 918 -12.33 -43.47 -60.41
C PRO A 918 -13.70 -44.10 -60.14
N GLN A 919 -13.72 -45.40 -59.82
CA GLN A 919 -14.92 -46.20 -59.49
C GLN A 919 -15.65 -45.67 -58.24
N ARG A 920 -16.22 -44.48 -58.35
CA ARG A 920 -16.89 -43.76 -57.27
C ARG A 920 -18.34 -44.16 -57.22
N VAL A 921 -18.90 -44.05 -56.02
CA VAL A 921 -20.29 -44.39 -55.75
C VAL A 921 -20.97 -43.13 -55.22
N LEU A 922 -22.19 -42.89 -55.68
CA LEU A 922 -23.07 -41.86 -55.14
C LEU A 922 -23.60 -42.31 -53.77
N GLU A 923 -24.14 -41.40 -52.96
CA GLU A 923 -24.68 -41.76 -51.63
C GLU A 923 -25.79 -42.83 -51.68
N ASP A 924 -26.45 -42.99 -52.83
CA ASP A 924 -27.49 -44.00 -53.08
C ASP A 924 -26.97 -45.37 -53.56
N GLY A 925 -25.65 -45.55 -53.63
CA GLY A 925 -25.02 -46.81 -54.06
C GLY A 925 -24.86 -46.96 -55.59
N SER A 926 -25.36 -46.01 -56.40
CA SER A 926 -25.22 -46.06 -57.87
C SER A 926 -23.85 -45.53 -58.35
N ARG A 927 -23.39 -46.03 -59.51
CA ARG A 927 -22.13 -45.60 -60.13
C ARG A 927 -22.39 -44.56 -61.22
N PRO A 928 -21.74 -43.39 -61.19
CA PRO A 928 -21.88 -42.38 -62.23
C PRO A 928 -21.14 -42.79 -63.51
N GLU A 929 -21.60 -42.27 -64.64
CA GLU A 929 -20.95 -42.47 -65.95
C GLU A 929 -19.56 -41.80 -65.98
N THR A 930 -18.66 -42.30 -66.83
CA THR A 930 -17.32 -41.72 -66.98
C THR A 930 -17.39 -40.40 -67.76
N PRO A 931 -16.80 -39.30 -67.24
CA PRO A 931 -16.76 -38.02 -67.95
C PRO A 931 -15.98 -38.14 -69.26
N GLN A 932 -16.53 -37.57 -70.33
CA GLN A 932 -15.89 -37.51 -71.65
C GLN A 932 -15.24 -36.15 -71.93
N SER A 933 -15.65 -35.09 -71.21
CA SER A 933 -15.01 -33.78 -71.20
C SER A 933 -15.00 -33.22 -69.78
N LEU A 934 -13.97 -32.44 -69.42
CA LEU A 934 -13.80 -31.91 -68.06
C LEU A 934 -12.96 -30.63 -68.01
N ILE A 935 -13.27 -29.80 -67.01
CA ILE A 935 -12.49 -28.63 -66.61
C ILE A 935 -12.14 -28.78 -65.13
N TYR A 936 -10.87 -28.64 -64.78
CA TYR A 936 -10.43 -28.34 -63.42
C TYR A 936 -9.74 -26.99 -63.36
N LEU A 937 -10.05 -26.22 -62.32
CA LEU A 937 -9.45 -24.90 -62.08
C LEU A 937 -8.97 -24.78 -60.64
N PRO A 938 -7.74 -24.27 -60.42
CA PRO A 938 -7.24 -24.05 -59.07
C PRO A 938 -7.92 -22.82 -58.48
N LEU A 939 -8.33 -22.91 -57.23
CA LEU A 939 -8.79 -21.76 -56.45
C LEU A 939 -7.56 -21.13 -55.81
N ILE A 940 -7.16 -19.96 -56.28
CA ILE A 940 -5.94 -19.26 -55.87
C ILE A 940 -6.32 -17.89 -55.31
N SER A 941 -5.98 -17.66 -54.05
CA SER A 941 -6.01 -16.31 -53.46
C SER A 941 -4.58 -15.87 -53.19
N GLN A 942 -4.23 -14.68 -53.66
CA GLN A 942 -2.87 -14.14 -53.65
C GLN A 942 -1.87 -15.13 -54.27
N GLU A 943 -1.06 -15.82 -53.46
CA GLU A 943 -0.07 -16.81 -53.91
C GLU A 943 -0.34 -18.23 -53.36
N ARG A 944 -1.44 -18.44 -52.62
CA ARG A 944 -1.82 -19.72 -52.00
C ARG A 944 -2.93 -20.40 -52.79
N VAL A 945 -2.75 -21.70 -53.07
CA VAL A 945 -3.82 -22.54 -53.63
C VAL A 945 -4.72 -22.98 -52.48
N LEU A 946 -5.96 -22.52 -52.47
CA LEU A 946 -6.97 -22.82 -51.44
C LEU A 946 -7.69 -24.15 -51.72
N GLY A 947 -7.77 -24.54 -52.99
CA GLY A 947 -8.55 -25.69 -53.41
C GLY A 947 -8.67 -25.80 -54.92
N ILE A 948 -9.70 -26.51 -55.36
CA ILE A 948 -9.98 -26.76 -56.76
C ILE A 948 -11.48 -26.80 -57.02
N ILE A 949 -11.90 -26.33 -58.19
CA ILE A 949 -13.26 -26.45 -58.71
C ILE A 949 -13.25 -27.25 -60.01
N THR A 950 -14.29 -28.07 -60.23
CA THR A 950 -14.42 -28.86 -61.46
C THR A 950 -15.85 -28.92 -61.97
N ILE A 951 -15.96 -28.90 -63.31
CA ILE A 951 -17.15 -29.26 -64.06
C ILE A 951 -16.79 -30.34 -65.08
N GLN A 952 -17.68 -31.32 -65.27
CA GLN A 952 -17.47 -32.42 -66.21
C GLN A 952 -18.78 -32.82 -66.88
N SER A 953 -18.69 -33.31 -68.11
CA SER A 953 -19.81 -33.77 -68.91
C SER A 953 -19.55 -35.17 -69.45
N PHE A 954 -20.62 -35.94 -69.63
CA PHE A 954 -20.58 -37.25 -70.29
C PHE A 954 -20.50 -37.14 -71.82
N GLN A 955 -20.53 -35.92 -72.38
CA GLN A 955 -20.39 -35.67 -73.81
C GLN A 955 -18.98 -35.19 -74.16
N LYS A 956 -18.48 -35.60 -75.33
CA LYS A 956 -17.25 -35.04 -75.91
C LYS A 956 -17.52 -33.64 -76.45
N ASN A 957 -16.52 -32.76 -76.37
CA ASN A 957 -16.59 -31.37 -76.84
C ASN A 957 -17.69 -30.52 -76.19
N ALA A 958 -18.09 -30.84 -74.95
CA ALA A 958 -19.12 -30.07 -74.24
C ALA A 958 -18.64 -28.65 -73.87
N TYR A 959 -17.33 -28.41 -73.80
CA TYR A 959 -16.77 -27.15 -73.34
C TYR A 959 -16.05 -26.36 -74.44
N THR A 960 -16.13 -25.04 -74.34
CA THR A 960 -15.48 -24.09 -75.27
C THR A 960 -14.51 -23.19 -74.49
N PRO A 961 -13.61 -22.46 -75.16
CA PRO A 961 -12.80 -21.44 -74.49
C PRO A 961 -13.63 -20.39 -73.72
N PHE A 962 -14.87 -20.16 -74.13
CA PHE A 962 -15.81 -19.31 -73.40
C PHE A 962 -16.15 -19.91 -72.02
N HIS A 963 -16.49 -21.21 -71.95
CA HIS A 963 -16.76 -21.91 -70.69
C HIS A 963 -15.53 -21.93 -69.75
N LEU A 964 -14.32 -22.06 -70.30
CA LEU A 964 -13.09 -21.97 -69.51
C LEU A 964 -12.89 -20.58 -68.90
N ASN A 965 -13.04 -19.51 -69.69
CA ASN A 965 -12.91 -18.13 -69.22
C ASN A 965 -13.98 -17.78 -68.17
N LEU A 966 -15.21 -18.26 -68.37
CA LEU A 966 -16.31 -18.09 -67.42
C LEU A 966 -15.98 -18.72 -66.06
N MET A 967 -15.55 -19.99 -66.08
CA MET A 967 -15.19 -20.72 -64.87
C MET A 967 -13.96 -20.14 -64.17
N GLN A 968 -12.99 -19.60 -64.92
CA GLN A 968 -11.83 -18.88 -64.35
C GLN A 968 -12.27 -17.65 -63.53
N ASN A 969 -13.24 -16.89 -64.04
CA ASN A 969 -13.78 -15.73 -63.33
C ASN A 969 -14.52 -16.14 -62.04
N LEU A 970 -15.35 -17.18 -62.10
CA LEU A 970 -16.06 -17.70 -60.92
C LEU A 970 -15.09 -18.31 -59.90
N ALA A 971 -14.03 -18.98 -60.35
CA ALA A 971 -12.96 -19.49 -59.50
C ALA A 971 -12.23 -18.36 -58.77
N ALA A 972 -11.99 -17.22 -59.42
CA ALA A 972 -11.38 -16.06 -58.78
C ALA A 972 -12.28 -15.48 -57.65
N TYR A 973 -13.58 -15.27 -57.92
CA TYR A 973 -14.52 -14.81 -56.89
C TYR A 973 -14.66 -15.77 -55.72
N THR A 974 -14.68 -17.07 -56.01
CA THR A 974 -14.77 -18.12 -54.99
C THR A 974 -13.50 -18.20 -54.16
N SER A 975 -12.32 -17.99 -54.77
CA SER A 975 -11.05 -17.95 -54.06
C SER A 975 -11.02 -16.80 -53.05
N ILE A 976 -11.50 -15.62 -53.44
CA ILE A 976 -11.62 -14.46 -52.53
C ILE A 976 -12.61 -14.75 -51.40
N ALA A 977 -13.78 -15.31 -51.72
CA ALA A 977 -14.81 -15.62 -50.72
C ALA A 977 -14.33 -16.65 -49.68
N LEU A 978 -13.64 -17.70 -50.11
CA LEU A 978 -13.07 -18.71 -49.22
C LEU A 978 -11.92 -18.18 -48.36
N ASP A 979 -11.08 -17.30 -48.90
CA ASP A 979 -10.00 -16.66 -48.14
C ASP A 979 -10.58 -15.74 -47.05
N ASN A 980 -11.62 -14.98 -47.38
CA ASN A 980 -12.34 -14.14 -46.41
C ASN A 980 -13.00 -14.97 -45.31
N ALA A 981 -13.63 -16.09 -45.65
CA ALA A 981 -14.23 -17.01 -44.67
C ALA A 981 -13.16 -17.66 -43.75
N ASP A 982 -11.98 -18.01 -44.27
CA ASP A 982 -10.85 -18.52 -43.46
C ASP A 982 -10.28 -17.43 -42.55
N ALA A 983 -10.08 -16.22 -43.07
CA ALA A 983 -9.58 -15.08 -42.32
C ALA A 983 -10.53 -14.70 -41.17
N TYR A 984 -11.85 -14.67 -41.41
CA TYR A 984 -12.84 -14.36 -40.40
C TYR A 984 -12.86 -15.39 -39.26
N ARG A 985 -12.78 -16.70 -39.58
CA ARG A 985 -12.68 -17.76 -38.55
C ARG A 985 -11.42 -17.64 -37.69
N ARG A 986 -10.27 -17.30 -38.29
CA ARG A 986 -9.03 -17.08 -37.55
C ARG A 986 -9.12 -15.86 -36.63
N LEU A 987 -9.76 -14.79 -37.10
CA LEU A 987 -9.97 -13.59 -36.31
C LEU A 987 -10.83 -13.87 -35.08
N ASP A 988 -11.94 -14.60 -35.25
CA ASP A 988 -12.84 -14.98 -34.16
C ASP A 988 -12.13 -15.87 -33.12
N ALA A 989 -11.37 -16.87 -33.57
CA ALA A 989 -10.57 -17.72 -32.69
C ALA A 989 -9.51 -16.92 -31.90
N THR A 990 -8.86 -15.95 -32.54
CA THR A 990 -7.88 -15.07 -31.89
C THR A 990 -8.55 -14.15 -30.87
N LEU A 991 -9.74 -13.62 -31.18
CA LEU A 991 -10.53 -12.80 -30.24
C LEU A 991 -10.98 -13.60 -29.01
N GLN A 992 -11.41 -14.84 -29.20
CA GLN A 992 -11.75 -15.71 -28.06
C GLN A 992 -10.52 -16.05 -27.21
N HIS A 993 -9.38 -16.33 -27.84
CA HIS A 993 -8.11 -16.55 -27.13
C HIS A 993 -7.66 -15.31 -26.35
N LEU A 994 -7.79 -14.11 -26.95
CA LEU A 994 -7.45 -12.85 -26.30
C LEU A 994 -8.35 -12.57 -25.08
N LYS A 995 -9.67 -12.79 -25.22
CA LYS A 995 -10.62 -12.68 -24.11
C LYS A 995 -10.30 -13.67 -22.97
N ALA A 996 -10.00 -14.92 -23.30
CA ALA A 996 -9.61 -15.92 -22.29
C ALA A 996 -8.30 -15.51 -21.58
N THR A 997 -7.31 -15.03 -22.33
CA THR A 997 -6.03 -14.54 -21.78
C THR A 997 -6.24 -13.32 -20.89
N GLN A 998 -7.07 -12.36 -21.30
CA GLN A 998 -7.41 -11.18 -20.49
C GLN A 998 -8.12 -11.56 -19.19
N GLN A 999 -9.07 -12.49 -19.23
CA GLN A 999 -9.75 -13.01 -18.04
C GLN A 999 -8.76 -13.71 -17.09
N GLN A 1000 -7.79 -14.45 -17.65
CA GLN A 1000 -6.73 -15.11 -16.90
C GLN A 1000 -5.78 -14.10 -16.24
N LEU A 1001 -5.39 -13.03 -16.94
CA LEU A 1001 -4.57 -11.94 -16.39
C LEU A 1001 -5.29 -11.20 -15.27
N VAL A 1002 -6.58 -10.87 -15.44
CA VAL A 1002 -7.39 -10.23 -14.37
C VAL A 1002 -7.49 -11.13 -13.14
N THR A 1003 -7.60 -12.45 -13.35
CA THR A 1003 -7.63 -13.42 -12.24
C THR A 1003 -6.26 -13.51 -11.55
N GLN A 1004 -5.16 -13.51 -12.32
CA GLN A 1004 -3.80 -13.48 -11.79
C GLN A 1004 -3.49 -12.19 -11.01
N GLU A 1005 -3.92 -11.04 -11.50
CA GLU A 1005 -3.75 -9.75 -10.84
C GLU A 1005 -4.51 -9.70 -9.50
N LYS A 1006 -5.75 -10.21 -9.48
CA LYS A 1006 -6.52 -10.37 -8.23
C LYS A 1006 -5.82 -11.28 -7.23
N LEU A 1007 -5.25 -12.40 -7.68
CA LEU A 1007 -4.51 -13.34 -6.82
C LEU A 1007 -3.19 -12.76 -6.31
N ALA A 1008 -2.46 -12.00 -7.14
CA ALA A 1008 -1.22 -11.32 -6.75
C ALA A 1008 -1.48 -10.20 -5.73
N SER A 1009 -2.52 -9.40 -5.95
CA SER A 1009 -3.00 -8.37 -5.01
C SER A 1009 -3.43 -9.00 -3.68
N LEU A 1010 -4.21 -10.08 -3.74
CA LEU A 1010 -4.62 -10.85 -2.56
C LEU A 1010 -3.41 -11.45 -1.84
N GLY A 1011 -2.40 -11.95 -2.56
CA GLY A 1011 -1.18 -12.52 -2.01
C GLY A 1011 -0.33 -11.51 -1.22
N ALA A 1012 -0.15 -10.28 -1.75
CA ALA A 1012 0.58 -9.22 -1.06
C ALA A 1012 -0.12 -8.76 0.23
N LEU A 1013 -1.44 -8.57 0.16
CA LEU A 1013 -2.29 -8.16 1.29
C LEU A 1013 -2.36 -9.25 2.37
N THR A 1014 -2.46 -10.51 1.94
CA THR A 1014 -2.46 -11.69 2.80
C THR A 1014 -1.16 -11.84 3.59
N ALA A 1015 -0.01 -11.56 2.98
CA ALA A 1015 1.28 -11.67 3.66
C ALA A 1015 1.46 -10.65 4.80
N GLY A 1016 1.03 -9.40 4.57
CA GLY A 1016 1.07 -8.34 5.58
C GLY A 1016 0.13 -8.63 6.75
N ILE A 1017 -1.15 -8.90 6.43
CA ILE A 1017 -2.18 -9.22 7.45
C ILE A 1017 -1.80 -10.46 8.24
N ALA A 1018 -1.31 -11.52 7.60
CA ALA A 1018 -0.93 -12.74 8.28
C ALA A 1018 0.24 -12.53 9.25
N HIS A 1019 1.23 -11.71 8.88
CA HIS A 1019 2.35 -11.40 9.76
C HIS A 1019 1.90 -10.53 10.95
N GLU A 1020 0.97 -9.60 10.74
CA GLU A 1020 0.39 -8.76 11.79
C GLU A 1020 -0.55 -9.50 12.72
N ILE A 1021 -1.29 -10.51 12.23
CA ILE A 1021 -2.14 -11.38 13.07
C ILE A 1021 -1.28 -12.37 13.86
N LYS A 1022 -0.19 -12.90 13.29
CA LYS A 1022 0.66 -13.88 13.96
C LYS A 1022 1.32 -13.33 15.23
N ASN A 1023 1.70 -12.05 15.21
CA ASN A 1023 2.36 -11.39 16.33
C ASN A 1023 1.51 -11.40 17.62
N PRO A 1024 0.28 -10.83 17.67
CA PRO A 1024 -0.59 -10.89 18.84
C PRO A 1024 -0.98 -12.32 19.21
N LEU A 1025 -1.11 -13.22 18.23
CA LEU A 1025 -1.41 -14.63 18.47
C LEU A 1025 -0.34 -15.36 19.27
N ASN A 1026 0.93 -15.10 18.99
CA ASN A 1026 2.03 -15.65 19.76
C ASN A 1026 1.99 -15.15 21.21
N PHE A 1027 1.67 -13.87 21.43
CA PHE A 1027 1.50 -13.32 22.78
C PHE A 1027 0.34 -13.99 23.52
N VAL A 1028 -0.84 -14.09 22.88
CA VAL A 1028 -2.02 -14.75 23.47
C VAL A 1028 -1.72 -16.20 23.83
N ASN A 1029 -1.07 -16.96 22.95
CA ASN A 1029 -0.68 -18.35 23.21
C ASN A 1029 0.33 -18.45 24.36
N ASN A 1030 1.37 -17.62 24.36
CA ASN A 1030 2.41 -17.66 25.38
C ASN A 1030 1.86 -17.28 26.76
N PHE A 1031 1.03 -16.23 26.86
CA PHE A 1031 0.42 -15.83 28.12
C PHE A 1031 -0.58 -16.88 28.61
N ALA A 1032 -1.37 -17.48 27.73
CA ALA A 1032 -2.29 -18.54 28.11
C ALA A 1032 -1.56 -19.82 28.56
N SER A 1033 -0.44 -20.18 27.93
CA SER A 1033 0.41 -21.28 28.40
C SER A 1033 1.05 -20.97 29.76
N LEU A 1034 1.55 -19.75 29.96
CA LEU A 1034 2.10 -19.32 31.24
C LEU A 1034 1.03 -19.34 32.36
N LEU A 1035 -0.22 -18.98 32.06
CA LEU A 1035 -1.32 -19.08 33.03
C LEU A 1035 -1.66 -20.52 33.42
N VAL A 1036 -1.47 -21.49 32.52
CA VAL A 1036 -1.61 -22.91 32.85
C VAL A 1036 -0.51 -23.33 33.83
N GLU A 1037 0.75 -22.96 33.55
CA GLU A 1037 1.90 -23.24 34.42
C GLU A 1037 1.75 -22.57 35.80
N LEU A 1038 1.38 -21.29 35.84
CA LEU A 1038 1.17 -20.56 37.09
C LEU A 1038 -0.01 -21.10 37.91
N ALA A 1039 -1.08 -21.58 37.27
CA ALA A 1039 -2.19 -22.20 37.98
C ALA A 1039 -1.79 -23.55 38.60
N GLU A 1040 -0.87 -24.28 37.96
CA GLU A 1040 -0.29 -25.52 38.47
C GLU A 1040 0.68 -25.24 39.63
N GLU A 1041 1.58 -24.28 39.49
CA GLU A 1041 2.47 -23.82 40.57
C GLU A 1041 1.66 -23.32 41.79
N LEU A 1042 0.60 -22.53 41.57
CA LEU A 1042 -0.26 -22.06 42.66
C LEU A 1042 -0.99 -23.23 43.36
N ARG A 1043 -1.34 -24.29 42.62
CA ARG A 1043 -1.95 -25.49 43.20
C ARG A 1043 -0.95 -26.25 44.07
N ASP A 1044 0.30 -26.37 43.62
CA ASP A 1044 1.37 -27.05 44.35
C ASP A 1044 1.78 -26.28 45.61
N GLU A 1045 1.89 -24.95 45.53
CA GLU A 1045 2.30 -24.12 46.65
C GLU A 1045 1.22 -23.96 47.72
N LEU A 1046 -0.05 -24.10 47.33
CA LEU A 1046 -1.19 -24.13 48.25
C LEU A 1046 -1.44 -25.52 48.83
N ALA A 1047 -0.90 -26.59 48.26
CA ALA A 1047 -1.06 -27.96 48.75
C ALA A 1047 -0.68 -28.16 50.23
N PRO A 1048 0.45 -27.61 50.76
CA PRO A 1048 0.78 -27.73 52.19
C PRO A 1048 -0.15 -26.94 53.12
N GLU A 1049 -0.68 -25.79 52.68
CA GLU A 1049 -1.58 -24.94 53.47
C GLU A 1049 -3.05 -25.37 53.42
N GLN A 1050 -3.39 -26.37 52.59
CA GLN A 1050 -4.78 -26.83 52.45
C GLN A 1050 -5.41 -27.15 53.79
N HIS A 1051 -4.67 -27.72 54.75
CA HIS A 1051 -5.18 -28.13 56.07
C HIS A 1051 -5.77 -26.98 56.92
N ALA A 1052 -5.40 -25.72 56.65
CA ALA A 1052 -5.89 -24.54 57.35
C ALA A 1052 -7.19 -23.95 56.76
N LEU A 1053 -7.59 -24.38 55.55
CA LEU A 1053 -8.80 -23.90 54.86
C LEU A 1053 -10.02 -24.78 55.22
N SER A 1054 -11.22 -24.19 55.29
CA SER A 1054 -12.46 -24.98 55.44
C SER A 1054 -12.74 -25.80 54.17
N ALA A 1055 -13.41 -26.96 54.31
CA ALA A 1055 -13.68 -27.87 53.19
C ALA A 1055 -14.40 -27.17 52.01
N GLU A 1056 -15.31 -26.25 52.31
CA GLU A 1056 -16.05 -25.45 51.33
C GLU A 1056 -15.16 -24.47 50.54
N LYS A 1057 -14.20 -23.83 51.22
CA LYS A 1057 -13.23 -22.93 50.57
C LYS A 1057 -12.20 -23.68 49.73
N ARG A 1058 -11.81 -24.89 50.14
CA ARG A 1058 -10.92 -25.75 49.34
C ARG A 1058 -11.59 -26.16 48.03
N ALA A 1059 -12.86 -26.60 48.10
CA ALA A 1059 -13.62 -26.97 46.91
C ALA A 1059 -13.77 -25.79 45.94
N ALA A 1060 -14.13 -24.61 46.45
CA ALA A 1060 -14.26 -23.41 45.62
C ALA A 1060 -12.93 -22.97 44.97
N LEU A 1061 -11.82 -23.06 45.71
CA LEU A 1061 -10.50 -22.71 45.20
C LEU A 1061 -10.04 -23.67 44.09
N ASP A 1062 -10.22 -24.98 44.29
CA ASP A 1062 -9.83 -25.97 43.28
C ASP A 1062 -10.73 -25.92 42.05
N GLU A 1063 -12.01 -25.58 42.19
CA GLU A 1063 -12.92 -25.32 41.08
C GLU A 1063 -12.47 -24.10 40.27
N ILE A 1064 -12.06 -23.01 40.92
CA ILE A 1064 -11.54 -21.80 40.27
C ILE A 1064 -10.23 -22.11 39.53
N LEU A 1065 -9.27 -22.78 40.18
CA LEU A 1065 -7.98 -23.13 39.55
C LEU A 1065 -8.18 -24.07 38.37
N THR A 1066 -9.05 -25.06 38.50
CA THR A 1066 -9.44 -25.95 37.40
C THR A 1066 -10.07 -25.16 36.26
N SER A 1067 -10.93 -24.19 36.56
CA SER A 1067 -11.59 -23.35 35.55
C SER A 1067 -10.61 -22.44 34.82
N VAL A 1068 -9.66 -21.83 35.53
CA VAL A 1068 -8.59 -21.00 34.96
C VAL A 1068 -7.69 -21.84 34.05
N GLN A 1069 -7.30 -23.03 34.50
CA GLN A 1069 -6.48 -23.96 33.73
C GLN A 1069 -7.21 -24.43 32.46
N GLN A 1070 -8.49 -24.82 32.57
CA GLN A 1070 -9.29 -25.26 31.42
C GLN A 1070 -9.55 -24.13 30.41
N ASN A 1071 -9.85 -22.92 30.87
CA ASN A 1071 -10.08 -21.78 30.00
C ASN A 1071 -8.79 -21.35 29.28
N SER A 1072 -7.67 -21.31 30.00
CA SER A 1072 -6.37 -20.98 29.42
C SER A 1072 -5.92 -22.03 28.41
N GLN A 1073 -6.15 -23.32 28.69
CA GLN A 1073 -5.90 -24.40 27.73
C GLN A 1073 -6.73 -24.25 26.44
N LYS A 1074 -8.02 -23.91 26.56
CA LYS A 1074 -8.88 -23.63 25.39
C LYS A 1074 -8.37 -22.41 24.60
N ILE A 1075 -7.89 -21.37 25.26
CA ILE A 1075 -7.30 -20.21 24.58
C ILE A 1075 -6.06 -20.62 23.78
N VAL A 1076 -5.18 -21.44 24.34
CA VAL A 1076 -4.01 -22.00 23.63
C VAL A 1076 -4.43 -22.85 22.42
N GLU A 1077 -5.48 -23.68 22.55
CA GLU A 1077 -6.00 -24.48 21.44
C GLU A 1077 -6.56 -23.61 20.30
N HIS A 1078 -7.40 -22.64 20.64
CA HIS A 1078 -7.96 -21.70 19.66
C HIS A 1078 -6.90 -20.80 19.04
N GLY A 1079 -5.89 -20.41 19.82
CA GLY A 1079 -4.78 -19.62 19.32
C GLY A 1079 -3.88 -20.44 18.37
N LYS A 1080 -3.50 -21.66 18.73
CA LYS A 1080 -2.77 -22.56 17.81
C LYS A 1080 -3.56 -22.83 16.52
N ARG A 1081 -4.89 -22.90 16.59
CA ARG A 1081 -5.76 -23.01 15.42
C ARG A 1081 -5.72 -21.76 14.54
N ALA A 1082 -5.76 -20.58 15.14
CA ALA A 1082 -5.66 -19.35 14.35
C ALA A 1082 -4.25 -19.18 13.74
N ASP A 1083 -3.17 -19.60 14.43
CA ASP A 1083 -1.81 -19.65 13.85
C ASP A 1083 -1.75 -20.61 12.64
N SER A 1084 -2.42 -21.77 12.69
CA SER A 1084 -2.45 -22.69 11.56
C SER A 1084 -3.23 -22.15 10.35
N ILE A 1085 -4.36 -21.47 10.59
CA ILE A 1085 -5.13 -20.78 9.54
C ILE A 1085 -4.27 -19.70 8.86
N VAL A 1086 -3.59 -18.88 9.66
CA VAL A 1086 -2.71 -17.81 9.20
C VAL A 1086 -1.52 -18.37 8.40
N ARG A 1087 -0.92 -19.48 8.85
CA ARG A 1087 0.13 -20.18 8.10
C ARG A 1087 -0.35 -20.73 6.77
N SER A 1088 -1.54 -21.34 6.71
CA SER A 1088 -2.13 -21.80 5.46
C SER A 1088 -2.44 -20.64 4.52
N MET A 1089 -2.85 -19.49 5.05
CA MET A 1089 -3.05 -18.25 4.28
C MET A 1089 -1.73 -17.73 3.68
N LEU A 1090 -0.64 -17.75 4.45
CA LEU A 1090 0.72 -17.40 3.99
C LEU A 1090 1.25 -18.33 2.89
N GLN A 1091 0.87 -19.61 2.92
CA GLN A 1091 1.26 -20.59 1.92
C GLN A 1091 0.60 -20.32 0.55
N LEU A 1092 -0.64 -19.81 0.52
CA LEU A 1092 -1.30 -19.34 -0.71
C LEU A 1092 -0.65 -18.09 -1.31
N SER A 1093 -0.01 -17.26 -0.48
CA SER A 1093 0.64 -16.00 -0.89
C SER A 1093 2.03 -16.21 -1.50
N ARG A 1094 2.75 -17.28 -1.10
CA ARG A 1094 4.10 -17.58 -1.59
C ARG A 1094 4.05 -18.39 -2.89
N GLY A 1095 3.75 -17.72 -3.99
CA GLY A 1095 3.97 -18.25 -5.35
C GLY A 1095 5.44 -18.28 -5.75
N LYS A 1096 6.26 -19.15 -5.15
CA LYS A 1096 7.52 -19.59 -5.78
C LYS A 1096 7.26 -20.95 -6.38
N ALA A 1097 7.25 -21.04 -7.71
CA ALA A 1097 7.28 -22.31 -8.42
C ALA A 1097 8.54 -23.07 -7.98
N GLY A 1098 8.39 -24.29 -7.48
CA GLY A 1098 9.55 -25.14 -7.21
C GLY A 1098 10.25 -25.50 -8.52
N GLU A 1099 11.54 -25.87 -8.43
CA GLU A 1099 12.24 -26.40 -9.60
C GLU A 1099 11.68 -27.78 -9.95
N ARG A 1100 11.41 -28.01 -11.24
CA ARG A 1100 11.04 -29.34 -11.73
C ARG A 1100 12.30 -30.21 -11.74
N GLU A 1101 12.19 -31.39 -11.16
CA GLU A 1101 13.24 -32.39 -11.15
C GLU A 1101 12.68 -33.79 -11.44
N PRO A 1102 13.49 -34.71 -12.01
CA PRO A 1102 13.06 -36.09 -12.23
C PRO A 1102 12.81 -36.82 -10.89
N ALA A 1103 11.54 -37.08 -10.58
CA ALA A 1103 11.15 -37.76 -9.35
C ALA A 1103 10.32 -39.02 -9.60
N ASP A 1104 10.43 -39.96 -8.66
CA ASP A 1104 9.67 -41.21 -8.66
C ASP A 1104 8.33 -40.99 -7.94
N ILE A 1105 7.24 -41.06 -8.71
CA ILE A 1105 5.89 -40.83 -8.20
C ILE A 1105 5.44 -41.91 -7.23
N ASN A 1106 5.83 -43.16 -7.47
CA ASN A 1106 5.47 -44.27 -6.59
C ASN A 1106 6.13 -44.07 -5.22
N ALA A 1107 7.40 -43.64 -5.20
CA ALA A 1107 8.12 -43.35 -3.97
C ALA A 1107 7.51 -42.17 -3.18
N LEU A 1108 7.15 -41.06 -3.86
CA LEU A 1108 6.51 -39.90 -3.23
C LEU A 1108 5.14 -40.25 -2.63
N LEU A 1109 4.35 -41.05 -3.36
CA LEU A 1109 3.04 -41.49 -2.90
C LEU A 1109 3.14 -42.40 -1.66
N ASP A 1110 4.17 -43.26 -1.61
CA ASP A 1110 4.44 -44.12 -0.47
C ASP A 1110 4.92 -43.36 0.77
N GLU A 1111 5.78 -42.37 0.58
CA GLU A 1111 6.25 -41.51 1.67
C GLU A 1111 5.08 -40.71 2.27
N ALA A 1112 4.23 -40.11 1.43
CA ALA A 1112 3.05 -39.38 1.87
C ALA A 1112 2.06 -40.28 2.64
N LEU A 1113 1.87 -41.52 2.19
CA LEU A 1113 1.05 -42.51 2.88
C LEU A 1113 1.61 -42.86 4.27
N ASN A 1114 2.91 -43.17 4.34
CA ASN A 1114 3.57 -43.53 5.60
C ASN A 1114 3.50 -42.39 6.61
N LEU A 1115 3.80 -41.16 6.18
CA LEU A 1115 3.70 -39.96 7.02
C LEU A 1115 2.28 -39.77 7.57
N THR A 1116 1.26 -39.91 6.72
CA THR A 1116 -0.13 -39.73 7.13
C THR A 1116 -0.60 -40.83 8.08
N TYR A 1117 -0.29 -42.09 7.78
CA TYR A 1117 -0.69 -43.24 8.59
C TYR A 1117 -0.04 -43.21 9.98
N HIS A 1118 1.28 -43.00 10.06
CA HIS A 1118 1.98 -42.92 11.34
C HIS A 1118 1.58 -41.66 12.14
N GLY A 1119 1.37 -40.53 11.46
CA GLY A 1119 0.91 -39.30 12.11
C GLY A 1119 -0.45 -39.44 12.77
N LEU A 1120 -1.39 -40.15 12.14
CA LEU A 1120 -2.72 -40.41 12.72
C LEU A 1120 -2.66 -41.46 13.84
N ARG A 1121 -1.88 -42.52 13.67
CA ARG A 1121 -1.72 -43.56 14.70
C ARG A 1121 -1.00 -43.08 15.96
N ALA A 1122 -0.14 -42.07 15.84
CA ALA A 1122 0.49 -41.40 17.00
C ALA A 1122 -0.53 -40.58 17.82
N ARG A 1123 -1.61 -40.10 17.20
CA ARG A 1123 -2.68 -39.35 17.88
C ARG A 1123 -3.79 -40.26 18.41
N ASP A 1124 -4.09 -41.34 17.69
CA ASP A 1124 -5.08 -42.35 18.07
C ASP A 1124 -4.50 -43.75 17.84
N THR A 1125 -4.07 -44.40 18.92
CA THR A 1125 -3.49 -45.75 18.87
C THR A 1125 -4.49 -46.82 18.41
N SER A 1126 -5.80 -46.52 18.38
CA SER A 1126 -6.85 -47.42 17.89
C SER A 1126 -7.11 -47.30 16.38
N PHE A 1127 -6.47 -46.34 15.72
CA PHE A 1127 -6.57 -46.12 14.28
C PHE A 1127 -5.80 -47.20 13.49
N ASN A 1128 -6.55 -48.09 12.85
CA ASN A 1128 -6.03 -49.11 11.94
C ASN A 1128 -6.86 -49.11 10.65
N ILE A 1129 -6.17 -49.04 9.51
CA ILE A 1129 -6.74 -49.09 8.17
C ILE A 1129 -6.02 -50.17 7.36
N ARG A 1130 -6.73 -50.81 6.44
CA ARG A 1130 -6.15 -51.69 5.41
C ARG A 1130 -5.65 -50.82 4.27
N ILE A 1131 -4.40 -51.02 3.87
CA ILE A 1131 -3.77 -50.27 2.78
C ILE A 1131 -3.58 -51.21 1.60
N GLU A 1132 -4.12 -50.86 0.44
CA GLU A 1132 -3.96 -51.61 -0.81
C GLU A 1132 -3.14 -50.77 -1.80
N LYS A 1133 -2.06 -51.32 -2.33
CA LYS A 1133 -1.16 -50.62 -3.26
C LYS A 1133 -1.06 -51.40 -4.56
N GLN A 1134 -1.24 -50.70 -5.69
CA GLN A 1134 -1.05 -51.24 -7.03
C GLN A 1134 -0.26 -50.24 -7.86
N TYR A 1135 1.07 -50.31 -7.77
CA TYR A 1135 1.94 -49.40 -8.49
C TYR A 1135 2.42 -49.98 -9.81
N ASP A 1136 2.51 -49.11 -10.81
CA ASP A 1136 3.06 -49.43 -12.12
C ASP A 1136 4.53 -48.99 -12.16
N ASP A 1137 5.44 -49.94 -12.10
CA ASP A 1137 6.89 -49.69 -12.12
C ASP A 1137 7.38 -49.16 -13.48
N ALA A 1138 6.58 -49.30 -14.56
CA ALA A 1138 6.93 -48.81 -15.89
C ALA A 1138 6.87 -47.27 -16.02
N ILE A 1139 6.34 -46.57 -15.00
CA ILE A 1139 6.27 -45.11 -14.96
C ILE A 1139 7.66 -44.47 -14.96
N GLY A 1140 8.60 -45.03 -14.17
CA GLY A 1140 9.94 -44.47 -13.98
C GLY A 1140 9.94 -43.10 -13.30
N LYS A 1141 10.98 -42.29 -13.53
CA LYS A 1141 11.05 -40.90 -13.06
C LYS A 1141 10.41 -39.95 -14.06
N ILE A 1142 9.62 -39.01 -13.58
CA ILE A 1142 9.01 -37.95 -14.41
C ILE A 1142 9.37 -36.56 -13.86
N GLU A 1143 9.41 -35.57 -14.75
CA GLU A 1143 9.73 -34.16 -14.43
C GLU A 1143 8.57 -33.49 -13.70
N VAL A 1144 8.70 -33.32 -12.39
CA VAL A 1144 7.67 -32.76 -11.51
C VAL A 1144 8.32 -31.90 -10.44
N VAL A 1145 7.52 -31.15 -9.68
CA VAL A 1145 7.97 -30.48 -8.47
C VAL A 1145 7.65 -31.37 -7.27
N PRO A 1146 8.62 -32.10 -6.68
CA PRO A 1146 8.31 -33.18 -5.74
C PRO A 1146 7.66 -32.66 -4.46
N GLN A 1147 8.07 -31.48 -4.00
CA GLN A 1147 7.53 -30.85 -2.80
C GLN A 1147 6.04 -30.52 -2.92
N ASP A 1148 5.61 -30.04 -4.10
CA ASP A 1148 4.21 -29.70 -4.34
C ASP A 1148 3.35 -30.95 -4.56
N LEU A 1149 3.86 -31.98 -5.26
CA LEU A 1149 3.16 -33.26 -5.37
C LEU A 1149 3.06 -34.01 -4.03
N GLN A 1150 4.11 -33.98 -3.20
CA GLN A 1150 4.06 -34.51 -1.84
C GLN A 1150 2.92 -33.88 -1.05
N ARG A 1151 2.76 -32.55 -1.18
CA ARG A 1151 1.67 -31.79 -0.54
C ARG A 1151 0.29 -32.21 -1.07
N VAL A 1152 0.15 -32.43 -2.37
CA VAL A 1152 -1.09 -32.95 -2.98
C VAL A 1152 -1.44 -34.30 -2.36
N PHE A 1153 -0.49 -35.25 -2.35
CA PHE A 1153 -0.72 -36.60 -1.84
C PHE A 1153 -1.05 -36.61 -0.36
N LEU A 1154 -0.33 -35.85 0.47
CA LEU A 1154 -0.64 -35.71 1.89
C LEU A 1154 -2.07 -35.20 2.12
N ASN A 1155 -2.52 -34.21 1.35
CA ASN A 1155 -3.88 -33.68 1.48
C ASN A 1155 -4.95 -34.70 1.09
N LEU A 1156 -4.75 -35.42 -0.02
CA LEU A 1156 -5.72 -36.41 -0.51
C LEU A 1156 -5.79 -37.63 0.42
N ILE A 1157 -4.65 -38.17 0.83
CA ILE A 1157 -4.57 -39.34 1.71
C ILE A 1157 -5.12 -39.00 3.10
N ASN A 1158 -4.80 -37.83 3.66
CA ASN A 1158 -5.31 -37.42 4.97
C ASN A 1158 -6.84 -37.23 4.96
N ASN A 1159 -7.40 -36.72 3.85
CA ASN A 1159 -8.86 -36.66 3.69
C ASN A 1159 -9.49 -38.05 3.59
N GLY A 1160 -8.87 -38.99 2.87
CA GLY A 1160 -9.30 -40.38 2.81
C GLY A 1160 -9.26 -41.07 4.18
N CYS A 1161 -8.15 -40.93 4.92
CA CYS A 1161 -7.99 -41.47 6.28
C CYS A 1161 -9.05 -40.94 7.25
N TYR A 1162 -9.34 -39.63 7.18
CA TYR A 1162 -10.39 -39.02 7.99
C TYR A 1162 -11.78 -39.58 7.64
N ALA A 1163 -12.10 -39.72 6.35
CA ALA A 1163 -13.40 -40.20 5.90
C ALA A 1163 -13.68 -41.64 6.35
N VAL A 1164 -12.67 -42.52 6.27
CA VAL A 1164 -12.81 -43.92 6.72
C VAL A 1164 -12.84 -44.05 8.25
N HIS A 1165 -12.14 -43.17 8.98
CA HIS A 1165 -12.19 -43.12 10.44
C HIS A 1165 -13.57 -42.69 10.94
N GLN A 1166 -14.12 -41.62 10.37
CA GLN A 1166 -15.47 -41.14 10.71
C GLN A 1166 -16.53 -42.21 10.48
N LYS A 1167 -16.47 -42.92 9.34
CA LYS A 1167 -17.40 -44.01 9.04
C LYS A 1167 -17.32 -45.16 10.05
N LYS A 1168 -16.10 -45.48 10.52
CA LYS A 1168 -15.88 -46.49 11.56
C LYS A 1168 -16.49 -46.07 12.91
N LEU A 1169 -16.44 -44.79 13.24
CA LEU A 1169 -17.01 -44.25 14.49
C LEU A 1169 -18.55 -44.24 14.47
N THR A 1170 -19.17 -44.06 13.31
CA THR A 1170 -20.63 -43.95 13.15
C THR A 1170 -21.35 -45.28 12.85
N GLY A 1171 -20.63 -46.33 12.48
CA GLY A 1171 -21.22 -47.61 12.03
C GLY A 1171 -21.26 -48.70 13.10
N ALA A 1172 -22.39 -49.41 13.21
CA ALA A 1172 -22.51 -50.68 13.94
C ALA A 1172 -22.26 -51.87 12.97
N GLY A 1173 -21.12 -52.56 13.08
CA GLY A 1173 -20.80 -53.79 12.34
C GLY A 1173 -19.41 -53.80 11.68
N ASN A 1174 -18.99 -54.97 11.17
CA ASN A 1174 -17.68 -55.36 10.58
C ASN A 1174 -17.16 -54.48 9.41
N PHE A 1175 -17.08 -53.16 9.58
CA PHE A 1175 -16.49 -52.24 8.61
C PHE A 1175 -14.97 -52.25 8.74
N SER A 1176 -14.29 -52.66 7.66
CA SER A 1176 -12.83 -52.55 7.55
C SER A 1176 -12.50 -51.24 6.81
N PRO A 1177 -11.92 -50.22 7.48
CA PRO A 1177 -11.46 -49.00 6.83
C PRO A 1177 -10.37 -49.35 5.82
N THR A 1178 -10.50 -48.94 4.57
CA THR A 1178 -9.55 -49.28 3.49
C THR A 1178 -9.22 -48.05 2.66
N ILE A 1179 -7.93 -47.86 2.38
CA ILE A 1179 -7.42 -46.92 1.38
C ILE A 1179 -6.67 -47.70 0.30
N SER A 1180 -7.00 -47.43 -0.96
CA SER A 1180 -6.36 -48.01 -2.13
C SER A 1180 -5.62 -46.93 -2.91
N LEU A 1181 -4.36 -47.22 -3.26
CA LEU A 1181 -3.48 -46.36 -4.05
C LEU A 1181 -3.08 -47.11 -5.31
N GLN A 1182 -3.34 -46.53 -6.47
CA GLN A 1182 -2.99 -47.12 -7.75
C GLN A 1182 -2.28 -46.10 -8.65
N THR A 1183 -1.24 -46.53 -9.35
CA THR A 1183 -0.59 -45.75 -10.41
C THR A 1183 -0.62 -46.54 -11.72
N ARG A 1184 -0.78 -45.85 -12.86
CA ARG A 1184 -0.77 -46.44 -14.20
C ARG A 1184 -0.12 -45.51 -15.22
N LEU A 1185 0.71 -46.06 -16.10
CA LEU A 1185 1.21 -45.34 -17.26
C LEU A 1185 0.20 -45.43 -18.42
N LEU A 1186 -0.35 -44.28 -18.85
CA LEU A 1186 -1.30 -44.15 -19.95
C LEU A 1186 -0.69 -43.33 -21.09
N GLY A 1187 0.16 -43.95 -21.90
CA GLY A 1187 0.87 -43.28 -22.99
C GLY A 1187 1.76 -42.15 -22.48
N ASP A 1188 1.41 -40.91 -22.82
CA ASP A 1188 2.11 -39.69 -22.40
C ASP A 1188 1.67 -39.16 -21.03
N HIS A 1189 0.84 -39.89 -20.28
CA HIS A 1189 0.31 -39.45 -18.99
C HIS A 1189 0.52 -40.50 -17.90
N VAL A 1190 0.71 -40.05 -16.66
CA VAL A 1190 0.73 -40.87 -15.46
C VAL A 1190 -0.58 -40.63 -14.72
N GLU A 1191 -1.37 -41.70 -14.53
CA GLU A 1191 -2.62 -41.66 -13.76
C GLU A 1191 -2.37 -42.21 -12.35
N ILE A 1192 -2.78 -41.45 -11.35
CA ILE A 1192 -2.69 -41.78 -9.92
C ILE A 1192 -4.12 -41.79 -9.37
N ARG A 1193 -4.55 -42.91 -8.78
CA ARG A 1193 -5.85 -43.06 -8.14
C ARG A 1193 -5.69 -43.26 -6.65
N ILE A 1194 -6.37 -42.44 -5.86
CA ILE A 1194 -6.41 -42.51 -4.40
C ILE A 1194 -7.86 -42.71 -4.00
N ARG A 1195 -8.21 -43.91 -3.52
CA ARG A 1195 -9.58 -44.30 -3.18
C ARG A 1195 -9.71 -44.61 -1.70
N ASP A 1196 -10.77 -44.10 -1.09
CA ASP A 1196 -11.21 -44.47 0.26
C ASP A 1196 -12.60 -45.12 0.24
N ASN A 1197 -12.91 -45.97 1.22
CA ASN A 1197 -14.25 -46.56 1.40
C ASN A 1197 -15.11 -45.84 2.46
N GLY A 1198 -14.86 -44.54 2.65
CA GLY A 1198 -15.49 -43.68 3.64
C GLY A 1198 -16.92 -43.25 3.28
N ASN A 1199 -17.33 -42.08 3.76
CA ASN A 1199 -18.72 -41.60 3.64
C ASN A 1199 -19.10 -41.11 2.24
N GLY A 1200 -18.16 -41.02 1.29
CA GLY A 1200 -18.41 -40.41 -0.01
C GLY A 1200 -18.72 -38.90 0.07
N ILE A 1201 -18.75 -38.23 -1.08
CA ILE A 1201 -19.08 -36.81 -1.20
C ILE A 1201 -20.47 -36.69 -1.86
N PRO A 1202 -21.44 -36.01 -1.23
CA PRO A 1202 -22.76 -35.78 -1.81
C PRO A 1202 -22.71 -35.04 -3.17
N PRO A 1203 -23.62 -35.33 -4.11
CA PRO A 1203 -23.65 -34.70 -5.44
C PRO A 1203 -23.70 -33.16 -5.38
N ASP A 1204 -24.48 -32.61 -4.43
CA ASP A 1204 -24.77 -31.17 -4.32
C ASP A 1204 -23.56 -30.30 -3.95
N ILE A 1205 -22.50 -30.91 -3.45
CA ILE A 1205 -21.27 -30.21 -3.03
C ILE A 1205 -20.06 -30.60 -3.88
N ARG A 1206 -20.20 -31.54 -4.82
CA ARG A 1206 -19.09 -32.08 -5.64
C ARG A 1206 -18.33 -30.99 -6.40
N GLU A 1207 -19.03 -29.99 -6.93
CA GLU A 1207 -18.42 -28.87 -7.64
C GLU A 1207 -17.79 -27.82 -6.71
N LYS A 1208 -18.18 -27.81 -5.43
CA LYS A 1208 -17.73 -26.84 -4.42
C LYS A 1208 -16.48 -27.29 -3.67
N ILE A 1209 -16.10 -28.57 -3.74
CA ILE A 1209 -15.00 -29.13 -2.93
C ILE A 1209 -13.64 -28.52 -3.23
N PHE A 1210 -13.46 -27.94 -4.42
CA PHE A 1210 -12.23 -27.26 -4.83
C PHE A 1210 -12.28 -25.75 -4.57
N ASN A 1211 -13.39 -25.20 -4.08
CA ASN A 1211 -13.47 -23.79 -3.71
C ASN A 1211 -12.64 -23.54 -2.43
N PRO A 1212 -11.84 -22.47 -2.39
CA PRO A 1212 -11.11 -22.10 -1.18
C PRO A 1212 -12.04 -21.93 0.02
N PHE A 1213 -11.60 -22.41 1.19
CA PHE A 1213 -12.31 -22.37 2.48
C PHE A 1213 -13.56 -23.26 2.58
N PHE A 1214 -13.90 -24.03 1.55
CA PHE A 1214 -15.02 -24.97 1.62
C PHE A 1214 -14.63 -26.24 2.38
N THR A 1215 -15.37 -26.62 3.43
CA THR A 1215 -15.16 -27.87 4.16
C THR A 1215 -16.46 -28.44 4.71
N THR A 1216 -16.57 -29.77 4.71
CA THR A 1216 -17.66 -30.53 5.35
C THR A 1216 -17.32 -31.03 6.75
N LYS A 1217 -16.08 -30.78 7.23
CA LYS A 1217 -15.65 -31.17 8.57
C LYS A 1217 -16.23 -30.21 9.61
N PRO A 1218 -16.54 -30.65 10.84
CA PRO A 1218 -17.01 -29.78 11.92
C PRO A 1218 -16.08 -28.59 12.15
N ALA A 1219 -16.63 -27.47 12.61
CA ALA A 1219 -15.90 -26.23 12.86
C ALA A 1219 -14.73 -26.45 13.84
N GLY A 1220 -13.50 -26.59 13.32
CA GLY A 1220 -12.34 -26.99 14.13
C GLY A 1220 -11.42 -27.99 13.47
N GLN A 1221 -11.94 -28.79 12.55
CA GLN A 1221 -11.25 -29.98 12.04
C GLN A 1221 -10.79 -29.88 10.58
N GLY A 1222 -11.08 -28.76 9.90
CA GLY A 1222 -10.66 -28.51 8.52
C GLY A 1222 -10.49 -27.02 8.21
N THR A 1223 -9.46 -26.69 7.42
CA THR A 1223 -9.21 -25.32 6.93
C THR A 1223 -9.95 -25.01 5.63
N GLY A 1224 -10.42 -26.04 4.91
CA GLY A 1224 -11.07 -25.91 3.60
C GLY A 1224 -10.15 -25.48 2.46
N LEU A 1225 -8.82 -25.46 2.68
CA LEU A 1225 -7.84 -25.01 1.69
C LEU A 1225 -7.06 -26.16 1.02
N GLY A 1226 -7.07 -27.36 1.62
CA GLY A 1226 -6.25 -28.48 1.15
C GLY A 1226 -6.58 -28.94 -0.28
N LEU A 1227 -7.87 -29.09 -0.60
CA LEU A 1227 -8.31 -29.53 -1.93
C LEU A 1227 -8.17 -28.43 -2.99
N SER A 1228 -8.41 -27.16 -2.64
CA SER A 1228 -8.20 -26.04 -3.56
C SER A 1228 -6.73 -25.88 -3.94
N ILE A 1229 -5.83 -25.98 -2.94
CA ILE A 1229 -4.36 -25.97 -3.18
C ILE A 1229 -3.94 -27.17 -4.03
N SER A 1230 -4.49 -28.37 -3.75
CA SER A 1230 -4.18 -29.56 -4.55
C SER A 1230 -4.62 -29.41 -6.01
N HIS A 1231 -5.77 -28.79 -6.26
CA HIS A 1231 -6.26 -28.50 -7.61
C HIS A 1231 -5.32 -27.52 -8.34
N ASP A 1232 -4.90 -26.45 -7.68
CA ASP A 1232 -4.02 -25.45 -8.30
C ASP A 1232 -2.63 -26.03 -8.64
N ILE A 1233 -2.04 -26.84 -7.77
CA ILE A 1233 -0.76 -27.51 -8.04
C ILE A 1233 -0.86 -28.43 -9.27
N ILE A 1234 -1.92 -29.23 -9.34
CA ILE A 1234 -2.07 -30.19 -10.44
C ILE A 1234 -2.40 -29.47 -11.75
N VAL A 1235 -3.37 -28.55 -11.75
CA VAL A 1235 -3.88 -27.93 -12.98
C VAL A 1235 -3.02 -26.76 -13.44
N GLN A 1236 -2.59 -25.87 -12.54
CA GLN A 1236 -1.84 -24.66 -12.91
C GLN A 1236 -0.34 -24.92 -13.03
N GLU A 1237 0.26 -25.65 -12.09
CA GLU A 1237 1.71 -25.82 -12.01
C GLU A 1237 2.21 -27.04 -12.81
N HIS A 1238 1.48 -28.16 -12.76
CA HIS A 1238 1.84 -29.40 -13.47
C HIS A 1238 1.08 -29.63 -14.78
N ARG A 1239 0.17 -28.71 -15.16
CA ARG A 1239 -0.68 -28.82 -16.37
C ARG A 1239 -1.42 -30.16 -16.48
N GLY A 1240 -1.71 -30.76 -15.33
CA GLY A 1240 -2.41 -32.02 -15.19
C GLY A 1240 -3.91 -31.84 -14.98
N GLU A 1241 -4.58 -32.94 -14.67
CA GLU A 1241 -6.02 -32.97 -14.40
C GLU A 1241 -6.28 -33.67 -13.06
N ILE A 1242 -7.17 -33.11 -12.23
CA ILE A 1242 -7.68 -33.77 -11.03
C ILE A 1242 -9.19 -33.96 -11.15
N LYS A 1243 -9.64 -35.19 -10.96
CA LYS A 1243 -11.06 -35.59 -10.98
C LYS A 1243 -11.43 -36.28 -9.68
N VAL A 1244 -12.71 -36.19 -9.32
CA VAL A 1244 -13.28 -36.91 -8.19
C VAL A 1244 -14.40 -37.81 -8.67
N GLU A 1245 -14.31 -39.10 -8.35
CA GLU A 1245 -15.35 -40.12 -8.56
C GLU A 1245 -15.83 -40.56 -7.17
N THR A 1246 -17.12 -40.44 -6.89
CA THR A 1246 -17.62 -40.64 -5.53
C THR A 1246 -19.06 -41.09 -5.54
N GLU A 1247 -19.42 -41.91 -4.55
CA GLU A 1247 -20.78 -42.34 -4.29
C GLU A 1247 -21.05 -42.15 -2.79
N GLU A 1248 -22.07 -41.36 -2.48
CA GLU A 1248 -22.45 -41.03 -1.10
C GLU A 1248 -22.75 -42.31 -0.30
N GLY A 1249 -22.22 -42.36 0.93
CA GLY A 1249 -22.25 -43.52 1.81
C GLY A 1249 -21.32 -44.66 1.43
N LYS A 1250 -20.62 -44.62 0.28
CA LYS A 1250 -19.80 -45.75 -0.20
C LYS A 1250 -18.31 -45.44 -0.34
N PHE A 1251 -17.91 -44.49 -1.18
CA PHE A 1251 -16.49 -44.24 -1.47
C PHE A 1251 -16.22 -42.86 -2.07
N THR A 1252 -14.96 -42.41 -1.97
CA THR A 1252 -14.41 -41.30 -2.76
C THR A 1252 -13.13 -41.77 -3.42
N GLU A 1253 -12.95 -41.44 -4.70
CA GLU A 1253 -11.74 -41.71 -5.46
C GLU A 1253 -11.29 -40.43 -6.15
N PHE A 1254 -10.08 -39.99 -5.85
CA PHE A 1254 -9.41 -38.90 -6.56
C PHE A 1254 -8.54 -39.50 -7.67
N VAL A 1255 -8.75 -39.03 -8.89
CA VAL A 1255 -7.98 -39.42 -10.08
C VAL A 1255 -7.15 -38.22 -10.51
N VAL A 1256 -5.84 -38.32 -10.34
CA VAL A 1256 -4.85 -37.30 -10.72
C VAL A 1256 -4.12 -37.77 -11.97
N ARG A 1257 -4.06 -36.94 -13.01
CA ARG A 1257 -3.36 -37.22 -14.27
C ARG A 1257 -2.27 -36.19 -14.49
N LEU A 1258 -1.04 -36.65 -14.67
CA LEU A 1258 0.14 -35.81 -14.90
C LEU A 1258 0.75 -36.11 -16.28
N PRO A 1259 1.18 -35.11 -17.06
CA PRO A 1259 1.92 -35.36 -18.30
C PRO A 1259 3.32 -35.93 -18.00
N LYS A 1260 3.76 -36.91 -18.79
CA LYS A 1260 5.08 -37.56 -18.64
C LYS A 1260 6.22 -36.67 -19.14
N ASN A 1261 5.96 -35.83 -20.14
CA ASN A 1261 6.92 -34.93 -20.79
C ASN A 1261 6.41 -33.47 -20.78
N GLY A 1262 6.47 -32.80 -19.61
CA GLY A 1262 6.39 -31.33 -19.51
C GLY A 1262 5.01 -30.69 -19.47
#